data_AF-A0A176U5C4-F1
#
_entry.id   AF-A0A176U5C4-F1
#
_cell.length_a   1.000
_cell.length_b   1.000
_cell.length_c   1.000
_cell.angle_alpha   90.00
_cell.angle_beta   90.00
_cell.angle_gamma   90.00
#
_symmetry.space_group_name_H-M   'P 1'
#
loop_
_entity.id
_entity.type
_entity.pdbx_description
1 polymer ?
#
loop_
_entity_poly.entity_id
_entity_poly.type
_entity_poly.pdbx_seq_one_letter_code
_entity_poly.pdbx_strand_id
1 'polypeptide(L)'
;MCQAKFRLLENGKKAEILYSEQENSAVHIAVNNLMQDMQKVCPCKIVLCSKFDAQTDHENPRIVIATLPASEICDIFPKELLLYIEKIKNADGRFHWEAYFHKIIGNTLYIVGADRRGTVFGIYDLCRQMGVSPWYFWADVPIHKKAFFELSTSYEKVDWPDVQYRGIFINDEEELDAWAKAHTVDGTIGPCTYEKIYELLLRLKGNYIWPAMHVNCFNENTENAKLADRMGIIVGTSHCDMLLRSNQNEWKPWLQKKGYNDTLYDYSIEGENRERIHEYWTESVENNKDYDVCYTVGMRGIHDSGFVTKNIDENAELNAQQKKKKKIELLGQVISDQRQILMDVLGEKRGRQALQTFIPYKEVLDLYDSGLDLPEDITLIWVDDNFGYMRRYPNQKERTRSGGNGLYYHASYWAHPGMSYLFFNSIPLAQTGNELKKCWESGIRKMWVLNVGALKPLEMDIEYFLRYGWEADRETSLTKDTRYFVSEWINDNFSGEYGNSVSSIYHSFAQLNNICKPEHLMSEKYSQIAYGNEAKKRLDCLGTCKIEAEKIYEQLSDKEKSAFFQLFLMKIQASYYINASFYYADRSRLLWKLGAMQGADECIKQLRKMDKYKQMMLYYYNYVMNDGKWSGILTPESFSPPPTALFPAGKPALKIGKAQLGVFCPEEIKFHAHGRASFEILLFNKGKGNVRYTLDCPNWLSVTDKSGIVTGEKTLEVCVAPEYKDSCFKEEKRTMLKIVGENGEIYEIPVQTILQASYPQKKAYYAEADGYLCIPADGYQKKDNNEMICWRQIRDLGREGGNAMELAYAEQNECAQKENTLNYSIFVEHSGDFILELYRFLTLRPGGAIKVSVWLDEDEPIVLTTETTDEWKGSWKRAVMNDGEILTSTLKNVHSGLHTLHVASSDLYFTFSKIVIYTKEKVESNMGPLVSPFFDGSSWKQEEKKRLSEGFSKINWSEEYGDPSEETLLLPMLYADIDFWKSERLYTVSDQKTERLAPAKYIVSEDGSKDVVSLFGSGRFCEQNGTLAIEAEYALENSKNAFLTAGVDANHNSILWEHTQAETDGKTGLAMMIEPYGLFWNNIKDAPGMHYKIQICHSGTYTLWMLMKFDDTDTDLCALALDGHELDGEIYQQNGGFFTYSMKQRWHWRAVASFDITKGEHILSVFGKKSCLRIDRIYVTNKREWPPVDADWQPTKRI
;
A
#
# COMPACT_ATOMS: atom_id res chain seq x y z
N MET A 1 0.13 2.42 50.95
CA MET A 1 0.90 3.64 51.30
C MET A 1 0.83 4.58 50.10
N CYS A 2 0.33 5.80 50.25
CA CYS A 2 0.40 6.79 49.17
C CYS A 2 1.88 7.12 48.92
N GLN A 3 2.39 6.86 47.72
CA GLN A 3 3.70 7.34 47.31
C GLN A 3 3.70 8.88 47.38
N ALA A 4 4.76 9.46 47.94
CA ALA A 4 4.94 10.91 47.93
C ALA A 4 5.02 11.40 46.48
N LYS A 5 4.42 12.56 46.18
CA LYS A 5 4.33 13.11 44.83
C LYS A 5 5.09 14.43 44.71
N PHE A 6 5.81 14.60 43.61
CA PHE A 6 6.44 15.84 43.20
C PHE A 6 5.51 16.57 42.24
N ARG A 7 5.00 17.74 42.65
CA ARG A 7 4.11 18.56 41.84
C ARG A 7 4.92 19.53 41.00
N LEU A 8 5.08 19.20 39.72
CA LEU A 8 5.86 19.98 38.78
C LEU A 8 5.08 21.20 38.26
N LEU A 9 3.81 21.01 37.91
CA LEU A 9 2.92 22.07 37.43
C LEU A 9 1.68 22.18 38.30
N GLU A 10 1.22 23.41 38.52
CA GLU A 10 -0.06 23.70 39.16
C GLU A 10 -0.60 25.02 38.62
N ASN A 11 -1.89 25.03 38.29
CA ASN A 11 -2.57 26.21 37.76
C ASN A 11 -2.36 27.43 38.67
N GLY A 12 -1.92 28.55 38.09
CA GLY A 12 -1.65 29.79 38.81
C GLY A 12 -0.35 29.81 39.64
N LYS A 13 0.39 28.69 39.76
CA LYS A 13 1.69 28.66 40.43
C LYS A 13 2.85 28.89 39.45
N LYS A 14 4.02 29.20 40.02
CA LYS A 14 5.28 29.41 39.29
C LYS A 14 6.03 28.08 39.18
N ALA A 15 6.54 27.77 38.00
CA ALA A 15 7.55 26.73 37.78
C ALA A 15 8.76 27.35 37.07
N GLU A 16 9.96 26.88 37.42
CA GLU A 16 11.22 27.40 36.89
C GLU A 16 11.91 26.38 35.99
N ILE A 17 12.46 26.84 34.85
CA ILE A 17 13.35 26.04 34.01
C ILE A 17 14.72 26.71 34.03
N LEU A 18 15.72 25.97 34.49
CA LEU A 18 17.09 26.43 34.64
C LEU A 18 17.99 25.67 33.66
N TYR A 19 18.70 26.41 32.81
CA TYR A 19 19.61 25.88 31.80
C TYR A 19 20.67 26.94 31.44
N SER A 20 21.79 26.53 30.81
CA SER A 20 22.91 27.44 30.51
C SER A 20 22.69 28.19 29.18
N GLU A 21 23.08 29.46 29.13
CA GLU A 21 23.13 30.22 27.87
C GLU A 21 24.13 29.61 26.85
N GLN A 22 25.09 28.83 27.33
CA GLN A 22 26.08 28.12 26.50
C GLN A 22 25.58 26.78 25.93
N GLU A 23 24.36 26.34 26.28
CA GLU A 23 23.77 25.13 25.69
C GLU A 23 23.67 25.24 24.16
N ASN A 24 23.70 24.11 23.48
CA ASN A 24 23.57 24.06 22.02
C ASN A 24 22.20 24.59 21.56
N SER A 25 22.15 25.21 20.36
CA SER A 25 20.91 25.76 19.78
C SER A 25 19.74 24.78 19.78
N ALA A 26 19.99 23.49 19.55
CA ALA A 26 18.95 22.45 19.57
C ALA A 26 18.28 22.34 20.95
N VAL A 27 19.07 22.45 22.02
CA VAL A 27 18.59 22.43 23.41
C VAL A 27 17.79 23.71 23.69
N HIS A 28 18.25 24.89 23.26
CA HIS A 28 17.48 26.14 23.41
C HIS A 28 16.10 26.04 22.74
N ILE A 29 16.04 25.51 21.52
CA ILE A 29 14.78 25.30 20.79
C ILE A 29 13.89 24.33 21.56
N ALA A 30 14.42 23.20 22.02
CA ALA A 30 13.65 22.22 22.81
C ALA A 30 13.15 22.79 24.14
N VAL A 31 13.94 23.61 24.85
CA VAL A 31 13.52 24.31 26.08
C VAL A 31 12.37 25.27 25.81
N ASN A 32 12.43 26.04 24.72
CA ASN A 32 11.33 26.91 24.32
C ASN A 32 10.06 26.11 24.00
N ASN A 33 10.20 24.99 23.30
CA ASN A 33 9.08 24.08 23.02
C ASN A 33 8.49 23.49 24.31
N LEU A 34 9.33 23.07 25.26
CA LEU A 34 8.90 22.62 26.59
C LEU A 34 8.10 23.68 27.33
N MET A 35 8.59 24.93 27.37
CA MET A 35 7.87 26.04 28.00
C MET A 35 6.47 26.22 27.38
N GLN A 36 6.38 26.22 26.04
CA GLN A 36 5.10 26.37 25.34
C GLN A 36 4.16 25.19 25.62
N ASP A 37 4.68 23.96 25.62
CA ASP A 37 3.93 22.75 25.90
C ASP A 37 3.41 22.75 27.35
N MET A 38 4.25 23.14 28.32
CA MET A 38 3.84 23.30 29.73
C MET A 38 2.69 24.31 29.86
N GLN A 39 2.74 25.44 29.15
CA GLN A 39 1.69 26.46 29.17
C GLN A 39 0.38 25.99 28.50
N LYS A 40 0.47 25.20 27.42
CA LYS A 40 -0.68 24.59 26.75
C LYS A 40 -1.36 23.54 27.64
N VAL A 41 -0.57 22.72 28.32
CA VAL A 41 -1.04 21.67 29.25
C VAL A 41 -1.61 22.28 30.53
N CYS A 42 -0.88 23.19 31.18
CA CYS A 42 -1.28 23.79 32.45
C CYS A 42 -1.07 25.31 32.41
N PRO A 43 -2.10 26.15 32.66
CA PRO A 43 -1.99 27.60 32.60
C PRO A 43 -1.25 28.15 33.84
N CYS A 44 0.05 27.88 33.90
CA CYS A 44 0.97 28.25 34.99
C CYS A 44 2.01 29.27 34.49
N LYS A 45 2.66 29.96 35.42
CA LYS A 45 3.71 30.94 35.08
C LYS A 45 5.06 30.21 34.98
N ILE A 46 5.55 30.02 33.77
CA ILE A 46 6.89 29.48 33.52
C ILE A 46 7.92 30.60 33.50
N VAL A 47 9.02 30.44 34.22
CA VAL A 47 10.15 31.38 34.21
C VAL A 47 11.40 30.64 33.76
N LEU A 48 12.03 31.14 32.70
CA LEU A 48 13.35 30.69 32.26
C LEU A 48 14.42 31.43 33.06
N CYS A 49 15.34 30.69 33.66
CA CYS A 49 16.46 31.20 34.43
C CYS A 49 17.77 30.76 33.76
N SER A 50 18.66 31.71 33.48
CA SER A 50 20.00 31.42 32.92
C SER A 50 21.16 31.67 33.90
N LYS A 51 20.88 32.23 35.08
CA LYS A 51 21.88 32.50 36.12
C LYS A 51 21.68 31.62 37.34
N PHE A 52 22.76 30.98 37.76
CA PHE A 52 22.81 30.13 38.95
C PHE A 52 23.03 30.97 40.20
N ASP A 53 22.02 30.99 41.08
CA ASP A 53 22.20 31.46 42.45
C ASP A 53 22.27 30.23 43.38
N ALA A 54 23.44 29.99 43.95
CA ALA A 54 23.74 28.79 44.75
C ALA A 54 23.09 28.83 46.15
N GLN A 55 22.42 29.93 46.51
CA GLN A 55 21.69 30.07 47.75
C GLN A 55 20.22 30.32 47.48
N THR A 56 19.36 29.30 47.57
CA THR A 56 18.01 29.42 48.15
C THR A 56 17.29 28.08 48.26
N ASP A 57 16.63 27.90 49.40
CA ASP A 57 15.56 26.93 49.62
C ASP A 57 14.38 27.36 48.73
N HIS A 58 14.20 26.72 47.57
CA HIS A 58 13.18 27.14 46.61
C HIS A 58 11.85 26.43 46.90
N GLU A 59 10.87 27.17 47.43
CA GLU A 59 9.49 26.70 47.62
C GLU A 59 8.81 26.27 46.29
N ASN A 60 9.28 26.78 45.13
CA ASN A 60 8.72 26.48 43.81
C ASN A 60 9.40 25.28 43.13
N PRO A 61 8.65 24.43 42.40
CA PRO A 61 9.23 23.34 41.63
C PRO A 61 10.12 23.86 40.50
N ARG A 62 11.27 23.20 40.31
CA ARG A 62 12.28 23.56 39.30
C ARG A 62 12.60 22.38 38.37
N ILE A 63 12.89 22.68 37.11
CA ILE A 63 13.50 21.77 36.13
C ILE A 63 14.94 22.27 35.87
N VAL A 64 15.94 21.40 35.99
CA VAL A 64 17.34 21.70 35.62
C VAL A 64 17.69 20.88 34.38
N ILE A 65 18.13 21.56 33.32
CA ILE A 65 18.47 20.95 32.04
C ILE A 65 19.95 21.18 31.76
N ALA A 66 20.68 20.13 31.42
CA ALA A 66 22.12 20.21 31.15
C ALA A 66 22.61 19.16 30.14
N THR A 67 23.60 19.54 29.33
CA THR A 67 24.33 18.63 28.44
C THR A 67 25.76 18.35 28.94
N LEU A 68 26.15 17.08 29.02
CA LEU A 68 27.49 16.67 29.44
C LEU A 68 28.52 16.75 28.28
N PRO A 69 29.82 16.97 28.57
CA PRO A 69 30.38 17.54 29.81
C PRO A 69 30.32 19.08 29.80
N ALA A 70 29.69 19.69 28.79
CA ALA A 70 29.85 21.09 28.40
C ALA A 70 29.15 22.10 29.31
N SER A 71 28.15 21.68 30.10
CA SER A 71 27.36 22.61 30.90
C SER A 71 28.07 23.00 32.20
N GLU A 72 28.33 24.30 32.43
CA GLU A 72 28.82 24.85 33.71
C GLU A 72 27.93 24.43 34.92
N ILE A 73 26.70 24.02 34.63
CA ILE A 73 25.71 23.47 35.56
C ILE A 73 26.21 22.20 36.27
N CYS A 74 27.13 21.46 35.65
CA CYS A 74 27.62 20.20 36.19
C CYS A 74 28.40 20.40 37.50
N ASP A 75 29.02 21.57 37.71
CA ASP A 75 29.86 21.87 38.88
C ASP A 75 29.07 21.99 40.19
N ILE A 76 27.74 22.13 40.09
CA ILE A 76 26.84 22.29 41.23
C ILE A 76 25.87 21.12 41.40
N PHE A 77 26.08 20.02 40.67
CA PHE A 77 25.23 18.84 40.80
C PHE A 77 25.33 18.24 42.21
N PRO A 78 24.19 17.87 42.83
CA PRO A 78 24.21 17.15 44.09
C PRO A 78 24.91 15.80 43.91
N LYS A 79 25.57 15.31 44.97
CA LYS A 79 26.38 14.07 44.91
C LYS A 79 25.58 12.87 44.42
N GLU A 80 24.30 12.82 44.75
CA GLU A 80 23.36 11.78 44.33
C GLU A 80 23.22 11.71 42.81
N LEU A 81 23.38 12.83 42.09
CA LEU A 81 23.26 12.88 40.63
C LEU A 81 24.47 12.25 39.92
N LEU A 82 25.65 12.26 40.55
CA LEU A 82 26.87 11.65 39.99
C LEU A 82 26.69 10.14 39.73
N LEU A 83 25.90 9.45 40.56
CA LEU A 83 25.58 8.04 40.36
C LEU A 83 24.74 7.78 39.10
N TYR A 84 23.92 8.75 38.67
CA TYR A 84 23.11 8.63 37.46
C TYR A 84 23.92 8.96 36.20
N ILE A 85 24.92 9.83 36.31
CA ILE A 85 25.89 10.06 35.24
C ILE A 85 26.65 8.77 34.90
N GLU A 86 26.97 7.94 35.90
CA GLU A 86 27.56 6.62 35.64
C GLU A 86 26.59 5.64 34.96
N LYS A 87 25.27 5.76 35.17
CA LYS A 87 24.27 4.88 34.53
C LYS A 87 24.12 5.08 33.02
N ILE A 88 24.51 6.25 32.50
CA ILE A 88 24.49 6.55 31.05
C ILE A 88 25.85 6.30 30.39
N LYS A 89 26.81 5.70 31.09
CA LYS A 89 28.08 5.24 30.52
C LYS A 89 28.04 3.76 30.21
N ASN A 90 28.71 3.38 29.13
CA ASN A 90 28.95 2.01 28.76
C ASN A 90 30.06 1.39 29.62
N ALA A 91 30.32 0.09 29.43
CA ALA A 91 31.34 -0.66 30.18
C ALA A 91 32.77 -0.08 30.04
N ASP A 92 33.05 0.64 28.96
CA ASP A 92 34.36 1.30 28.70
C ASP A 92 34.45 2.70 29.34
N GLY A 93 33.42 3.14 30.07
CA GLY A 93 33.35 4.44 30.72
C GLY A 93 33.03 5.62 29.79
N ARG A 94 32.68 5.35 28.52
CA ARG A 94 32.20 6.38 27.57
C ARG A 94 30.69 6.52 27.68
N PHE A 95 30.15 7.71 27.44
CA PHE A 95 28.71 7.88 27.39
C PHE A 95 28.08 7.08 26.25
N HIS A 96 26.92 6.49 26.51
CA HIS A 96 26.05 5.99 25.47
C HIS A 96 25.61 7.16 24.57
N TRP A 97 25.64 6.94 23.26
CA TRP A 97 25.21 7.93 22.26
C TRP A 97 23.76 8.35 22.53
N GLU A 98 23.49 9.66 22.57
CA GLU A 98 22.16 10.24 22.78
C GLU A 98 21.45 9.78 24.06
N ALA A 99 22.21 9.30 25.05
CA ALA A 99 21.65 8.89 26.32
C ALA A 99 21.19 10.09 27.14
N TYR A 100 20.18 9.87 27.98
CA TYR A 100 19.74 10.86 28.95
C TYR A 100 19.18 10.19 30.21
N PHE A 101 19.01 10.98 31.25
CA PHE A 101 18.26 10.55 32.42
C PHE A 101 17.38 11.65 32.99
N HIS A 102 16.32 11.23 33.68
CA HIS A 102 15.49 12.04 34.55
C HIS A 102 15.69 11.63 36.00
N LYS A 103 15.87 12.59 36.90
CA LYS A 103 15.90 12.32 38.35
C LYS A 103 15.29 13.44 39.16
N ILE A 104 14.42 13.10 40.09
CA ILE A 104 13.90 14.05 41.09
C ILE A 104 14.76 14.01 42.35
N ILE A 105 15.22 15.17 42.80
CA ILE A 105 15.92 15.38 44.09
C ILE A 105 15.31 16.61 44.75
N GLY A 106 14.74 16.44 45.94
CA GLY A 106 14.00 17.51 46.62
C GLY A 106 12.84 18.02 45.76
N ASN A 107 12.83 19.33 45.48
CA ASN A 107 11.82 20.00 44.65
C ASN A 107 12.33 20.27 43.21
N THR A 108 13.32 19.50 42.73
CA THR A 108 13.95 19.69 41.42
C THR A 108 13.93 18.43 40.58
N LEU A 109 13.49 18.54 39.33
CA LEU A 109 13.63 17.53 38.28
C LEU A 109 14.86 17.85 37.43
N TYR A 110 15.83 16.95 37.42
CA TYR A 110 17.02 17.03 36.56
C TYR A 110 16.76 16.27 35.26
N ILE A 111 17.03 16.90 34.13
CA ILE A 111 17.08 16.32 32.79
C ILE A 111 18.50 16.51 32.27
N VAL A 112 19.27 15.43 32.17
CA VAL A 112 20.68 15.50 31.78
C VAL A 112 20.93 14.58 30.61
N GLY A 113 21.50 15.12 29.53
CA GLY A 113 21.88 14.37 28.33
C GLY A 113 23.39 14.16 28.23
N ALA A 114 23.78 13.05 27.60
CA ALA A 114 25.16 12.75 27.24
C ALA A 114 25.71 13.64 26.12
N ASP A 115 24.82 14.16 25.27
CA ASP A 115 25.11 15.06 24.16
C ASP A 115 23.87 15.92 23.84
N ARG A 116 23.98 16.82 22.84
CA ARG A 116 22.92 17.77 22.50
C ARG A 116 21.58 17.09 22.19
N ARG A 117 21.60 15.93 21.52
CA ARG A 117 20.38 15.21 21.12
C ARG A 117 19.81 14.40 22.29
N GLY A 118 20.66 13.79 23.12
CA GLY A 118 20.22 13.17 24.38
C GLY A 118 19.45 14.15 25.28
N THR A 119 19.97 15.38 25.45
CA THR A 119 19.28 16.43 26.21
C THR A 119 17.93 16.79 25.58
N VAL A 120 17.87 16.96 24.26
CA VAL A 120 16.63 17.23 23.51
C VAL A 120 15.61 16.10 23.68
N PHE A 121 16.03 14.83 23.61
CA PHE A 121 15.13 13.69 23.81
C PHE A 121 14.59 13.60 25.23
N GLY A 122 15.41 13.91 26.25
CA GLY A 122 14.94 14.01 27.63
C GLY A 122 13.86 15.08 27.79
N ILE A 123 14.04 16.25 27.18
CA ILE A 123 13.03 17.32 27.17
C ILE A 123 11.72 16.84 26.54
N TYR A 124 11.77 16.28 25.32
CA TYR A 124 10.55 15.83 24.64
C TYR A 124 9.90 14.60 25.29
N ASP A 125 10.66 13.77 25.98
CA ASP A 125 10.13 12.68 26.80
C ASP A 125 9.33 13.20 27.99
N LEU A 126 9.70 14.33 28.58
CA LEU A 126 8.86 15.03 29.57
C LEU A 126 7.60 15.62 28.91
N CYS A 127 7.70 16.23 27.72
CA CYS A 127 6.53 16.72 26.98
C CYS A 127 5.50 15.61 26.73
N ARG A 128 5.95 14.43 26.27
CA ARG A 128 5.07 13.26 26.07
C ARG A 128 4.42 12.82 27.38
N GLN A 129 5.18 12.74 28.47
CA GLN A 129 4.64 12.38 29.80
C GLN A 129 3.59 13.38 30.31
N MET A 130 3.72 14.67 29.98
CA MET A 130 2.69 15.67 30.28
C MET A 130 1.41 15.50 29.45
N GLY A 131 1.43 14.68 28.39
CA GLY A 131 0.31 14.42 27.50
C GLY A 131 0.33 15.24 26.20
N VAL A 132 1.51 15.71 25.77
CA VAL A 132 1.67 16.35 24.46
C VAL A 132 2.15 15.31 23.46
N SER A 133 1.24 14.87 22.59
CA SER A 133 1.55 13.94 21.51
C SER A 133 2.59 14.53 20.54
N PRO A 134 3.53 13.73 20.01
CA PRO A 134 4.36 14.11 18.85
C PRO A 134 3.54 14.60 17.65
N TRP A 135 2.30 14.11 17.53
CA TRP A 135 1.39 14.38 16.42
C TRP A 135 0.45 15.57 16.65
N TYR A 136 0.65 16.37 17.70
CA TYR A 136 -0.21 17.52 17.99
C TYR A 136 -0.33 18.51 16.82
N PHE A 137 0.74 18.66 16.03
CA PHE A 137 0.74 19.49 14.82
C PHE A 137 0.39 18.67 13.58
N TRP A 138 1.07 17.55 13.33
CA TRP A 138 0.94 16.80 12.08
C TRP A 138 -0.34 15.97 11.95
N ALA A 139 -1.07 15.74 13.04
CA ALA A 139 -2.36 15.04 13.00
C ALA A 139 -3.40 15.58 13.99
N ASP A 140 -3.25 16.85 14.42
CA ASP A 140 -4.22 17.57 15.25
C ASP A 140 -4.59 16.90 16.57
N VAL A 141 -3.72 16.02 17.10
CA VAL A 141 -3.98 15.35 18.39
C VAL A 141 -4.11 16.42 19.48
N PRO A 142 -5.26 16.51 20.18
CA PRO A 142 -5.53 17.61 21.07
C PRO A 142 -4.68 17.54 22.34
N ILE A 143 -4.16 18.70 22.76
CA ILE A 143 -3.48 18.83 24.06
C ILE A 143 -4.54 19.07 25.14
N HIS A 144 -4.72 18.07 26.02
CA HIS A 144 -5.67 18.17 27.12
C HIS A 144 -5.14 19.06 28.26
N LYS A 145 -5.95 20.03 28.68
CA LYS A 145 -5.62 20.90 29.81
C LYS A 145 -5.71 20.14 31.13
N LYS A 146 -4.71 20.36 32.00
CA LYS A 146 -4.60 19.76 33.33
C LYS A 146 -4.54 20.86 34.40
N ALA A 147 -5.18 20.60 35.54
CA ALA A 147 -5.11 21.51 36.69
C ALA A 147 -3.72 21.48 37.37
N PHE A 148 -3.06 20.33 37.32
CA PHE A 148 -1.70 20.11 37.81
C PHE A 148 -1.06 18.92 37.07
N PHE A 149 0.27 18.82 37.12
CA PHE A 149 1.03 17.66 36.66
C PHE A 149 1.99 17.21 37.77
N GLU A 150 1.96 15.93 38.09
CA GLU A 150 2.70 15.33 39.20
C GLU A 150 3.43 14.07 38.74
N LEU A 151 4.62 13.86 39.29
CA LEU A 151 5.39 12.62 39.19
C LEU A 151 5.53 12.01 40.59
N SER A 152 5.81 10.71 40.69
CA SER A 152 6.24 10.13 41.97
C SER A 152 7.55 10.76 42.41
N THR A 153 7.77 11.06 43.70
CA THR A 153 9.07 11.58 44.17
C THR A 153 10.21 10.56 43.98
N SER A 154 9.89 9.28 43.82
CA SER A 154 10.86 8.23 43.48
C SER A 154 11.06 8.08 41.98
N TYR A 155 10.44 8.91 41.14
CA TYR A 155 10.57 8.82 39.69
C TYR A 155 12.03 9.01 39.27
N GLU A 156 12.48 8.07 38.45
CA GLU A 156 13.74 8.14 37.74
C GLU A 156 13.58 7.43 36.39
N LYS A 157 14.35 7.88 35.40
CA LYS A 157 14.42 7.27 34.08
C LYS A 157 15.84 7.40 33.56
N VAL A 158 16.33 6.35 32.90
CA VAL A 158 17.59 6.36 32.15
C VAL A 158 17.30 5.67 30.83
N ASP A 159 17.66 6.28 29.71
CA ASP A 159 17.26 5.78 28.39
C ASP A 159 18.27 6.21 27.31
N TRP A 160 18.42 5.40 26.27
CA TRP A 160 19.29 5.64 25.09
C TRP A 160 18.84 4.77 23.91
N PRO A 161 19.15 5.12 22.65
CA PRO A 161 18.77 4.33 21.49
C PRO A 161 19.64 3.08 21.28
N ASP A 162 19.04 2.02 20.74
CA ASP A 162 19.77 0.82 20.28
C ASP A 162 20.36 1.02 18.87
N VAL A 163 19.61 1.61 17.93
CA VAL A 163 20.09 1.97 16.58
C VAL A 163 20.61 3.41 16.59
N GLN A 164 21.84 3.64 16.12
CA GLN A 164 22.51 4.95 16.27
C GLN A 164 21.88 6.08 15.43
N TYR A 165 21.54 5.80 14.17
CA TYR A 165 20.91 6.76 13.25
C TYR A 165 19.52 6.27 12.87
N ARG A 166 18.48 7.06 13.15
CA ARG A 166 17.07 6.65 13.03
C ARG A 166 16.32 7.77 12.34
N GLY A 167 15.75 7.48 11.17
CA GLY A 167 15.22 8.54 10.33
C GLY A 167 14.17 8.10 9.33
N ILE A 168 13.76 9.09 8.55
CA ILE A 168 12.80 8.96 7.46
C ILE A 168 13.41 9.48 6.16
N PHE A 169 12.85 9.04 5.04
CA PHE A 169 13.06 9.58 3.71
C PHE A 169 11.74 10.16 3.21
N ILE A 170 11.71 11.47 3.03
CA ILE A 170 10.64 12.17 2.33
C ILE A 170 10.83 11.93 0.84
N ASN A 171 9.93 11.17 0.23
CA ASN A 171 9.98 10.72 -1.15
C ASN A 171 8.57 10.72 -1.74
N ASP A 172 8.40 10.61 -3.06
CA ASP A 172 7.06 10.60 -3.68
C ASP A 172 6.20 11.81 -3.18
N GLU A 173 6.88 12.95 -3.00
CA GLU A 173 6.47 14.02 -2.10
C GLU A 173 5.66 15.14 -2.77
N GLU A 174 5.15 14.95 -3.99
CA GLU A 174 4.44 16.01 -4.72
C GLU A 174 3.20 16.50 -3.95
N GLU A 175 2.53 15.64 -3.14
CA GLU A 175 1.44 16.06 -2.26
C GLU A 175 1.93 16.93 -1.08
N LEU A 176 3.11 16.63 -0.53
CA LEU A 176 3.72 17.45 0.51
C LEU A 176 4.15 18.81 -0.04
N ASP A 177 4.68 18.84 -1.26
CA ASP A 177 5.02 20.10 -1.95
C ASP A 177 3.77 20.93 -2.28
N ALA A 178 2.69 20.30 -2.75
CA ALA A 178 1.41 20.97 -2.96
C ALA A 178 0.86 21.57 -1.65
N TRP A 179 0.90 20.81 -0.56
CA TRP A 179 0.52 21.30 0.76
C TRP A 179 1.41 22.46 1.22
N ALA A 180 2.74 22.33 1.09
CA ALA A 180 3.69 23.35 1.53
C ALA A 180 3.52 24.66 0.76
N LYS A 181 3.31 24.59 -0.56
CA LYS A 181 3.02 25.75 -1.41
C LYS A 181 1.73 26.46 -1.02
N ALA A 182 0.72 25.72 -0.56
CA ALA A 182 -0.55 26.29 -0.14
C ALA A 182 -0.53 26.88 1.28
N HIS A 183 0.34 26.37 2.17
CA HIS A 183 0.27 26.67 3.61
C HIS A 183 1.50 27.38 4.19
N THR A 184 2.57 27.54 3.41
CA THR A 184 3.81 28.20 3.85
C THR A 184 4.20 29.34 2.91
N VAL A 185 5.12 30.18 3.38
CA VAL A 185 5.60 31.34 2.60
C VAL A 185 6.75 31.00 1.65
N ASP A 186 7.29 29.79 1.74
CA ASP A 186 8.54 29.41 1.06
C ASP A 186 8.34 29.08 -0.42
N GLY A 187 7.13 28.71 -0.84
CA GLY A 187 6.83 28.29 -2.22
C GLY A 187 7.50 26.96 -2.64
N THR A 188 8.16 26.28 -1.69
CA THR A 188 8.75 24.93 -1.81
C THR A 188 8.47 24.20 -0.49
N ILE A 189 8.98 22.98 -0.32
CA ILE A 189 8.83 22.25 0.94
C ILE A 189 9.50 23.00 2.11
N GLY A 190 10.66 23.63 1.94
CA GLY A 190 11.46 24.16 3.06
C GLY A 190 11.77 25.65 2.98
N PRO A 191 12.10 26.31 4.12
CA PRO A 191 12.43 25.71 5.42
C PRO A 191 11.28 25.54 6.43
N CYS A 192 10.13 26.21 6.29
CA CYS A 192 9.04 26.20 7.27
C CYS A 192 8.47 24.79 7.51
N THR A 193 8.25 24.00 6.46
CA THR A 193 7.78 22.63 6.65
C THR A 193 8.85 21.76 7.27
N TYR A 194 10.12 21.92 6.88
CA TYR A 194 11.22 21.17 7.48
C TYR A 194 11.38 21.45 8.98
N GLU A 195 11.15 22.67 9.46
CA GLU A 195 11.11 22.97 10.90
C GLU A 195 10.13 22.05 11.63
N LYS A 196 8.93 21.87 11.06
CA LYS A 196 7.88 21.01 11.63
C LYS A 196 8.20 19.52 11.49
N ILE A 197 8.89 19.10 10.43
CA ILE A 197 9.35 17.72 10.27
C ILE A 197 10.47 17.40 11.27
N TYR A 198 11.42 18.33 11.46
CA TYR A 198 12.52 18.16 12.41
C TYR A 198 12.02 18.11 13.85
N GLU A 199 11.07 18.97 14.22
CA GLU A 199 10.41 18.90 15.52
C GLU A 199 9.72 17.54 15.73
N LEU A 200 8.99 17.05 14.73
CA LEU A 200 8.34 15.73 14.77
C LEU A 200 9.35 14.61 14.98
N LEU A 201 10.43 14.57 14.19
CA LEU A 201 11.48 13.56 14.32
C LEU A 201 12.09 13.56 15.72
N LEU A 202 12.43 14.74 16.27
CA LEU A 202 12.99 14.83 17.61
C LEU A 202 12.01 14.39 18.70
N ARG A 203 10.72 14.72 18.58
CA ARG A 203 9.65 14.23 19.48
C ARG A 203 9.46 12.72 19.41
N LEU A 204 9.69 12.12 18.24
CA LEU A 204 9.69 10.66 18.01
C LEU A 204 11.05 10.01 18.30
N LYS A 205 12.03 10.76 18.81
CA LYS A 205 13.40 10.31 19.08
C LYS A 205 14.18 9.83 17.83
N GLY A 206 13.80 10.30 16.65
CA GLY A 206 14.59 10.25 15.42
C GLY A 206 15.64 11.37 15.38
N ASN A 207 16.70 11.15 14.60
CA ASN A 207 17.82 12.09 14.45
C ASN A 207 18.32 12.26 13.02
N TYR A 208 17.73 11.56 12.04
CA TYR A 208 18.26 11.45 10.69
C TYR A 208 17.16 11.69 9.64
N ILE A 209 17.52 12.29 8.51
CA ILE A 209 16.58 12.51 7.40
C ILE A 209 17.27 12.39 6.04
N TRP A 210 16.57 11.77 5.09
CA TRP A 210 16.77 12.01 3.66
C TRP A 210 15.67 12.98 3.19
N PRO A 211 16.04 14.18 2.70
CA PRO A 211 15.07 15.19 2.31
C PRO A 211 14.43 14.86 0.95
N ALA A 212 13.33 15.57 0.67
CA ALA A 212 12.66 15.58 -0.63
C ALA A 212 13.63 15.88 -1.78
N MET A 213 13.46 15.20 -2.91
CA MET A 213 14.38 15.27 -4.05
C MET A 213 13.71 15.18 -5.44
N HIS A 214 12.43 14.80 -5.56
CA HIS A 214 11.71 14.73 -6.83
C HIS A 214 11.29 16.12 -7.34
N VAL A 215 10.71 16.95 -6.47
CA VAL A 215 10.04 18.21 -6.85
C VAL A 215 10.85 19.48 -6.57
N ASN A 216 11.78 19.41 -5.63
CA ASN A 216 12.68 20.50 -5.22
C ASN A 216 14.10 19.95 -5.02
N CYS A 217 15.09 20.80 -4.75
CA CYS A 217 16.40 20.36 -4.24
C CYS A 217 16.72 20.99 -2.87
N PHE A 218 17.00 20.15 -1.87
CA PHE A 218 17.18 20.57 -0.48
C PHE A 218 18.23 21.66 -0.30
N ASN A 219 19.36 21.54 -1.01
CA ASN A 219 20.50 22.44 -0.92
C ASN A 219 20.36 23.73 -1.75
N GLU A 220 19.29 23.90 -2.53
CA GLU A 220 19.02 25.16 -3.24
C GLU A 220 18.85 26.32 -2.25
N ASN A 221 18.11 26.06 -1.17
CA ASN A 221 17.98 26.98 -0.06
C ASN A 221 18.89 26.57 1.11
N THR A 222 20.01 27.28 1.27
CA THR A 222 21.00 27.00 2.33
C THR A 222 20.44 27.06 3.77
N GLU A 223 19.29 27.70 3.99
CA GLU A 223 18.65 27.70 5.31
C GLU A 223 18.09 26.33 5.69
N ASN A 224 17.80 25.44 4.74
CA ASN A 224 17.34 24.07 5.04
C ASN A 224 18.40 23.28 5.83
N ALA A 225 19.66 23.31 5.36
CA ALA A 225 20.77 22.62 6.01
C ALA A 225 21.16 23.28 7.34
N LYS A 226 21.21 24.62 7.38
CA LYS A 226 21.48 25.36 8.62
C LYS A 226 20.41 25.10 9.68
N LEU A 227 19.14 25.03 9.29
CA LEU A 227 18.05 24.71 10.20
C LEU A 227 18.18 23.30 10.76
N ALA A 228 18.54 22.32 9.92
CA ALA A 228 18.77 20.95 10.36
C ALA A 228 19.84 20.88 11.47
N ASP A 229 21.01 21.48 11.26
CA ASP A 229 22.07 21.50 12.29
C ASP A 229 21.65 22.29 13.54
N ARG A 230 20.98 23.44 13.37
CA ARG A 230 20.46 24.24 14.50
C ARG A 230 19.51 23.44 15.39
N MET A 231 18.68 22.57 14.81
CA MET A 231 17.76 21.69 15.54
C MET A 231 18.39 20.35 15.94
N GLY A 232 19.59 20.04 15.43
CA GLY A 232 20.33 18.81 15.74
C GLY A 232 20.01 17.61 14.85
N ILE A 233 19.35 17.80 13.71
CA ILE A 233 19.05 16.76 12.72
C ILE A 233 20.24 16.51 11.81
N ILE A 234 20.54 15.24 11.56
CA ILE A 234 21.60 14.78 10.67
C ILE A 234 21.01 14.57 9.27
N VAL A 235 21.57 15.22 8.26
CA VAL A 235 21.08 15.11 6.87
C VAL A 235 21.91 14.09 6.10
N GLY A 236 21.25 13.18 5.40
CA GLY A 236 21.86 12.32 4.38
C GLY A 236 21.08 12.38 3.08
N THR A 237 21.43 11.50 2.14
CA THR A 237 20.77 11.45 0.82
C THR A 237 20.61 10.03 0.29
N SER A 238 19.68 9.88 -0.65
CA SER A 238 19.31 8.61 -1.27
C SER A 238 20.46 7.96 -2.06
N HIS A 239 20.26 6.71 -2.51
CA HIS A 239 21.25 5.91 -3.22
C HIS A 239 21.70 6.44 -4.60
N CYS A 240 21.04 7.47 -5.14
CA CYS A 240 21.45 8.12 -6.39
C CYS A 240 21.99 9.52 -6.17
N ASP A 241 22.01 10.01 -4.93
CA ASP A 241 22.37 11.39 -4.58
C ASP A 241 23.70 11.44 -3.85
N MET A 242 24.79 11.46 -4.62
CA MET A 242 26.15 11.32 -4.09
C MET A 242 26.61 12.60 -3.40
N LEU A 243 27.24 12.46 -2.25
CA LEU A 243 27.83 13.56 -1.48
C LEU A 243 26.84 14.73 -1.25
N LEU A 244 25.58 14.41 -0.89
CA LEU A 244 24.49 15.35 -0.62
C LEU A 244 23.94 16.11 -1.84
N ARG A 245 24.22 15.68 -3.07
CA ARG A 245 23.66 16.29 -4.29
C ARG A 245 22.37 15.61 -4.72
N SER A 246 21.25 16.35 -4.73
CA SER A 246 19.98 15.89 -5.33
C SER A 246 20.07 15.98 -6.85
N ASN A 247 20.64 14.96 -7.49
CA ASN A 247 21.10 15.03 -8.88
C ASN A 247 20.00 15.46 -9.86
N GLN A 248 18.77 14.97 -9.67
CA GLN A 248 17.62 15.28 -10.52
C GLN A 248 17.42 16.77 -10.78
N ASN A 249 17.43 17.55 -9.70
CA ASN A 249 17.09 18.96 -9.72
C ASN A 249 18.33 19.86 -9.56
N GLU A 250 19.52 19.29 -9.30
CA GLU A 250 20.76 20.08 -9.19
C GLU A 250 21.67 19.97 -10.41
N TRP A 251 21.75 18.82 -11.08
CA TRP A 251 22.78 18.58 -12.11
C TRP A 251 22.65 19.51 -13.33
N LYS A 252 21.46 19.52 -13.97
CA LYS A 252 21.21 20.33 -15.17
C LYS A 252 21.33 21.84 -14.88
N PRO A 253 20.72 22.40 -13.81
CA PRO A 253 20.90 23.82 -13.46
C PRO A 253 22.35 24.19 -13.14
N TRP A 254 23.09 23.29 -12.46
CA TRP A 254 24.51 23.53 -12.16
C TRP A 254 25.36 23.64 -13.43
N LEU A 255 25.18 22.72 -14.38
CA LEU A 255 25.85 22.77 -15.69
C LEU A 255 25.58 24.08 -16.42
N GLN A 256 24.30 24.51 -16.47
CA GLN A 256 23.91 25.76 -17.10
C GLN A 256 24.58 26.96 -16.42
N LYS A 257 24.60 27.00 -15.09
CA LYS A 257 25.25 28.06 -14.30
C LYS A 257 26.76 28.14 -14.56
N LYS A 258 27.41 26.99 -14.77
CA LYS A 258 28.85 26.89 -15.09
C LYS A 258 29.17 27.12 -16.57
N GLY A 259 28.18 27.09 -17.45
CA GLY A 259 28.34 27.19 -18.90
C GLY A 259 28.83 25.90 -19.56
N TYR A 260 28.63 24.75 -18.92
CA TYR A 260 28.99 23.44 -19.44
C TYR A 260 27.82 22.83 -20.22
N ASN A 261 27.98 22.64 -21.53
CA ASN A 261 26.91 22.14 -22.40
C ASN A 261 27.12 20.70 -22.89
N ASP A 262 28.31 20.14 -22.68
CA ASP A 262 28.79 18.88 -23.25
C ASP A 262 29.17 17.83 -22.18
N THR A 263 28.82 18.08 -20.91
CA THR A 263 29.13 17.18 -19.79
C THR A 263 28.00 16.19 -19.54
N LEU A 264 28.35 14.91 -19.47
CA LEU A 264 27.45 13.82 -19.12
C LEU A 264 27.73 13.38 -17.69
N TYR A 265 26.68 12.98 -16.96
CA TYR A 265 26.82 12.37 -15.64
C TYR A 265 27.29 10.91 -15.76
N ASP A 266 28.52 10.73 -16.23
CA ASP A 266 29.14 9.44 -16.54
C ASP A 266 30.64 9.53 -16.22
N TYR A 267 31.06 8.82 -15.16
CA TYR A 267 32.45 8.86 -14.70
C TYR A 267 33.41 8.02 -15.56
N SER A 268 32.89 7.18 -16.46
CA SER A 268 33.70 6.42 -17.42
C SER A 268 34.33 7.31 -18.50
N ILE A 269 33.85 8.54 -18.64
CA ILE A 269 34.38 9.56 -19.55
C ILE A 269 35.46 10.36 -18.82
N GLU A 270 36.71 10.16 -19.26
CA GLU A 270 37.91 10.78 -18.67
C GLU A 270 38.10 12.26 -19.08
N GLY A 271 39.12 12.91 -18.52
CA GLY A 271 39.46 14.30 -18.80
C GLY A 271 38.46 15.29 -18.19
N GLU A 272 38.13 16.35 -18.93
CA GLU A 272 37.29 17.45 -18.44
C GLU A 272 35.92 16.99 -17.91
N ASN A 273 35.33 15.93 -18.47
CA ASN A 273 34.03 15.43 -17.98
C ASN A 273 34.15 14.93 -16.54
N ARG A 274 35.19 14.13 -16.24
CA ARG A 274 35.46 13.62 -14.89
C ARG A 274 35.82 14.74 -13.92
N GLU A 275 36.63 15.71 -14.36
CA GLU A 275 37.00 16.88 -13.56
C GLU A 275 35.78 17.73 -13.19
N ARG A 276 34.82 17.91 -14.10
CA ARG A 276 33.57 18.65 -13.82
C ARG A 276 32.64 17.89 -12.87
N ILE A 277 32.56 16.56 -12.95
CA ILE A 277 31.84 15.75 -11.94
C ILE A 277 32.52 15.88 -10.57
N HIS A 278 33.84 15.86 -10.52
CA HIS A 278 34.60 16.07 -9.29
C HIS A 278 34.34 17.46 -8.70
N GLU A 279 34.37 18.53 -9.50
CA GLU A 279 34.01 19.89 -9.07
C GLU A 279 32.59 19.95 -8.49
N TYR A 280 31.62 19.36 -9.18
CA TYR A 280 30.23 19.30 -8.73
C TYR A 280 30.08 18.67 -7.34
N TRP A 281 30.81 17.58 -7.09
CA TRP A 281 30.86 16.91 -5.79
C TRP A 281 31.59 17.74 -4.72
N THR A 282 32.76 18.30 -5.04
CA THR A 282 33.55 19.12 -4.11
C THR A 282 32.74 20.28 -3.55
N GLU A 283 32.03 21.03 -4.40
CA GLU A 283 31.20 22.16 -3.97
C GLU A 283 30.10 21.75 -2.97
N SER A 284 29.56 20.54 -3.09
CA SER A 284 28.55 20.06 -2.13
C SER A 284 29.15 19.83 -0.75
N VAL A 285 30.33 19.21 -0.72
CA VAL A 285 31.06 18.96 0.53
C VAL A 285 31.46 20.28 1.17
N GLU A 286 31.90 21.28 0.38
CA GLU A 286 32.22 22.62 0.86
C GLU A 286 31.02 23.33 1.48
N ASN A 287 29.85 23.25 0.84
CA ASN A 287 28.62 23.88 1.32
C ASN A 287 28.10 23.27 2.63
N ASN A 288 28.38 21.98 2.85
CA ASN A 288 27.89 21.23 4.01
C ASN A 288 28.98 20.94 5.06
N LYS A 289 30.19 21.46 4.87
CA LYS A 289 31.35 21.12 5.70
C LYS A 289 31.19 21.49 7.16
N ASP A 290 30.28 22.38 7.55
CA ASP A 290 30.14 22.82 8.94
C ASP A 290 28.95 22.15 9.67
N TYR A 291 28.25 21.22 9.03
CA TYR A 291 27.03 20.61 9.54
C TYR A 291 27.20 19.12 9.89
N ASP A 292 26.30 18.59 10.71
CA ASP A 292 26.15 17.15 10.95
C ASP A 292 25.49 16.48 9.74
N VAL A 293 26.29 15.84 8.90
CA VAL A 293 25.81 15.20 7.66
C VAL A 293 26.38 13.80 7.45
N CYS A 294 25.69 13.04 6.60
CA CYS A 294 26.11 11.74 6.10
C CYS A 294 26.38 11.83 4.60
N TYR A 295 27.59 11.44 4.18
CA TYR A 295 27.99 11.47 2.78
C TYR A 295 27.71 10.11 2.12
N THR A 296 26.70 10.07 1.26
CA THR A 296 26.46 8.91 0.40
C THR A 296 27.57 8.83 -0.67
N VAL A 297 28.23 7.67 -0.76
CA VAL A 297 29.32 7.40 -1.72
C VAL A 297 28.93 6.30 -2.72
N GLY A 298 29.64 6.21 -3.84
CA GLY A 298 29.31 5.37 -4.99
C GLY A 298 28.84 6.23 -6.17
N MET A 299 28.16 5.64 -7.15
CA MET A 299 27.51 6.38 -8.22
C MET A 299 26.45 5.54 -8.91
N ARG A 300 25.30 6.16 -9.18
CA ARG A 300 24.22 5.68 -10.06
C ARG A 300 23.84 6.82 -11.01
N GLY A 301 22.83 6.61 -11.86
CA GLY A 301 22.32 7.66 -12.72
C GLY A 301 21.54 8.75 -11.96
N ILE A 302 21.12 9.80 -12.68
CA ILE A 302 20.59 11.06 -12.11
C ILE A 302 19.31 10.89 -11.27
N HIS A 303 18.42 9.94 -11.62
CA HIS A 303 17.10 9.77 -10.98
C HIS A 303 16.71 8.30 -10.86
N ASP A 304 17.37 7.57 -9.96
CA ASP A 304 17.22 6.11 -9.76
C ASP A 304 17.52 5.25 -11.02
N SER A 305 18.14 5.82 -12.05
CA SER A 305 18.63 5.06 -13.20
C SER A 305 19.93 4.32 -12.85
N GLY A 306 20.19 3.22 -13.57
CA GLY A 306 21.35 2.37 -13.29
C GLY A 306 22.69 3.08 -13.47
N PHE A 307 23.78 2.49 -12.95
CA PHE A 307 25.13 3.02 -13.14
C PHE A 307 25.53 3.12 -14.63
N VAL A 308 25.50 4.35 -15.16
CA VAL A 308 25.76 4.68 -16.56
C VAL A 308 27.26 4.69 -16.83
N THR A 309 27.71 3.87 -17.78
CA THR A 309 29.13 3.73 -18.11
C THR A 309 29.36 3.60 -19.62
N LYS A 310 29.07 4.65 -20.39
CA LYS A 310 29.08 4.64 -21.85
C LYS A 310 30.36 4.05 -22.45
N ASN A 311 31.53 4.48 -21.98
CA ASN A 311 32.83 4.01 -22.49
C ASN A 311 33.10 2.52 -22.20
N ILE A 312 32.36 1.92 -21.27
CA ILE A 312 32.43 0.48 -20.96
C ILE A 312 31.32 -0.27 -21.72
N ASP A 313 30.10 0.25 -21.68
CA ASP A 313 28.90 -0.38 -22.24
C ASP A 313 28.93 -0.44 -23.77
N GLU A 314 29.38 0.61 -24.43
CA GLU A 314 29.47 0.70 -25.90
C GLU A 314 30.76 0.09 -26.46
N ASN A 315 31.70 -0.32 -25.60
CA ASN A 315 32.93 -0.94 -26.05
C ASN A 315 32.69 -2.37 -26.57
N ALA A 316 32.74 -2.54 -27.90
CA ALA A 316 32.51 -3.80 -28.58
C ALA A 316 33.63 -4.84 -28.39
N GLU A 317 34.82 -4.42 -27.93
CA GLU A 317 35.94 -5.32 -27.67
C GLU A 317 35.82 -6.05 -26.32
N LEU A 318 34.93 -5.57 -25.43
CA LEU A 318 34.70 -6.17 -24.12
C LEU A 318 33.51 -7.12 -24.15
N ASN A 319 33.70 -8.34 -23.64
CA ASN A 319 32.59 -9.22 -23.33
C ASN A 319 31.89 -8.82 -22.03
N ALA A 320 30.73 -9.42 -21.73
CA ALA A 320 29.93 -9.09 -20.55
C ALA A 320 30.71 -9.20 -19.22
N GLN A 321 31.56 -10.22 -19.08
CA GLN A 321 32.37 -10.43 -17.86
C GLN A 321 33.46 -9.37 -17.72
N GLN A 322 34.12 -8.99 -18.82
CA GLN A 322 35.11 -7.91 -18.83
C GLN A 322 34.46 -6.55 -18.56
N LYS A 323 33.27 -6.27 -19.13
CA LYS A 323 32.49 -5.07 -18.82
C LYS A 323 32.15 -5.00 -17.34
N LYS A 324 31.64 -6.10 -16.77
CA LYS A 324 31.35 -6.19 -15.33
C LYS A 324 32.58 -5.91 -14.48
N LYS A 325 33.73 -6.52 -14.79
CA LYS A 325 35.00 -6.27 -14.09
C LYS A 325 35.41 -4.79 -14.16
N LYS A 326 35.37 -4.17 -15.35
CA LYS A 326 35.67 -2.74 -15.51
C LYS A 326 34.70 -1.84 -14.74
N LYS A 327 33.41 -2.19 -14.66
CA LYS A 327 32.42 -1.45 -13.84
C LYS A 327 32.76 -1.51 -12.36
N ILE A 328 33.20 -2.67 -11.86
CA ILE A 328 33.65 -2.83 -10.47
C ILE A 328 34.88 -1.96 -10.20
N GLU A 329 35.89 -2.00 -11.08
CA GLU A 329 37.10 -1.16 -10.97
C GLU A 329 36.76 0.33 -11.00
N LEU A 330 35.89 0.76 -11.92
CA LEU A 330 35.45 2.15 -12.03
C LEU A 330 34.68 2.61 -10.79
N LEU A 331 33.75 1.80 -10.27
CA LEU A 331 32.99 2.15 -9.07
C LEU A 331 33.90 2.23 -7.84
N GLY A 332 34.90 1.35 -7.73
CA GLY A 332 35.94 1.45 -6.71
C GLY A 332 36.74 2.74 -6.81
N GLN A 333 37.12 3.15 -8.03
CA GLN A 333 37.79 4.42 -8.28
C GLN A 333 36.92 5.63 -7.88
N VAL A 334 35.64 5.64 -8.27
CA VAL A 334 34.67 6.68 -7.87
C VAL A 334 34.64 6.85 -6.35
N ILE A 335 34.52 5.75 -5.59
CA ILE A 335 34.47 5.80 -4.12
C ILE A 335 35.79 6.32 -3.55
N SER A 336 36.92 5.92 -4.13
CA SER A 336 38.25 6.43 -3.72
C SER A 336 38.36 7.95 -3.93
N ASP A 337 37.95 8.45 -5.09
CA ASP A 337 38.04 9.87 -5.42
C ASP A 337 37.08 10.71 -4.57
N GLN A 338 35.86 10.22 -4.32
CA GLN A 338 34.92 10.86 -3.40
C GLN A 338 35.47 10.95 -1.98
N ARG A 339 36.17 9.92 -1.50
CA ARG A 339 36.85 9.96 -0.19
C ARG A 339 38.00 10.95 -0.17
N GLN A 340 38.71 11.10 -1.29
CA GLN A 340 39.76 12.12 -1.40
C GLN A 340 39.18 13.53 -1.29
N ILE A 341 38.04 13.81 -1.95
CA ILE A 341 37.31 15.07 -1.79
C ILE A 341 36.99 15.35 -0.31
N LEU A 342 36.51 14.35 0.43
CA LEU A 342 36.21 14.51 1.86
C LEU A 342 37.47 14.88 2.67
N MET A 343 38.62 14.26 2.37
CA MET A 343 39.89 14.56 3.05
C MET A 343 40.42 15.95 2.68
N ASP A 344 40.29 16.36 1.42
CA ASP A 344 40.78 17.64 0.93
C ASP A 344 39.96 18.81 1.50
N VAL A 345 38.63 18.66 1.57
CA VAL A 345 37.72 19.73 2.01
C VAL A 345 37.58 19.77 3.54
N LEU A 346 37.43 18.62 4.20
CA LEU A 346 37.20 18.55 5.66
C LEU A 346 38.51 18.48 6.45
N GLY A 347 39.63 18.21 5.78
CA GLY A 347 40.92 17.89 6.38
C GLY A 347 41.04 16.40 6.75
N GLU A 348 42.27 15.89 6.72
CA GLU A 348 42.63 14.46 6.88
C GLU A 348 41.86 13.73 8.01
N LYS A 349 41.85 14.31 9.22
CA LYS A 349 41.24 13.68 10.39
C LYS A 349 39.72 13.60 10.25
N ARG A 350 39.07 14.70 9.85
CA ARG A 350 37.60 14.76 9.76
C ARG A 350 37.10 14.02 8.53
N GLY A 351 37.79 14.11 7.41
CA GLY A 351 37.47 13.35 6.20
C GLY A 351 37.48 11.84 6.43
N ARG A 352 38.52 11.31 7.12
CA ARG A 352 38.58 9.88 7.48
C ARG A 352 37.51 9.45 8.50
N GLN A 353 36.96 10.37 9.27
CA GLN A 353 35.95 10.11 10.30
C GLN A 353 34.53 10.48 9.83
N ALA A 354 34.39 11.02 8.62
CA ALA A 354 33.12 11.45 8.08
C ALA A 354 32.18 10.25 7.94
N LEU A 355 30.93 10.41 8.40
CA LEU A 355 29.91 9.38 8.27
C LEU A 355 29.61 9.16 6.78
N GLN A 356 29.79 7.92 6.33
CA GLN A 356 29.62 7.54 4.94
C GLN A 356 28.71 6.33 4.81
N THR A 357 27.90 6.33 3.76
CA THR A 357 26.97 5.25 3.41
C THR A 357 27.19 4.79 1.98
N PHE A 358 27.12 3.48 1.77
CA PHE A 358 27.04 2.87 0.45
C PHE A 358 25.81 1.97 0.40
N ILE A 359 24.97 2.16 -0.63
CA ILE A 359 23.72 1.43 -0.80
C ILE A 359 23.86 0.52 -2.04
N PRO A 360 24.16 -0.78 -1.89
CA PRO A 360 24.20 -1.73 -3.00
C PRO A 360 22.77 -2.05 -3.48
N TYR A 361 22.13 -1.09 -4.14
CA TYR A 361 20.75 -1.18 -4.60
C TYR A 361 20.67 -1.63 -6.08
N LYS A 362 19.66 -2.46 -6.39
CA LYS A 362 19.39 -2.99 -7.74
C LYS A 362 20.64 -3.58 -8.41
N GLU A 363 21.14 -2.97 -9.48
CA GLU A 363 22.28 -3.47 -10.25
C GLU A 363 23.61 -3.39 -9.50
N VAL A 364 23.71 -2.47 -8.54
CA VAL A 364 24.95 -2.27 -7.76
C VAL A 364 25.19 -3.44 -6.79
N LEU A 365 24.14 -4.14 -6.35
CA LEU A 365 24.26 -5.34 -5.53
C LEU A 365 25.11 -6.42 -6.21
N ASP A 366 24.87 -6.65 -7.50
CA ASP A 366 25.63 -7.63 -8.29
C ASP A 366 27.10 -7.22 -8.46
N LEU A 367 27.38 -5.92 -8.56
CA LEU A 367 28.76 -5.41 -8.61
C LEU A 367 29.47 -5.63 -7.26
N TYR A 368 28.78 -5.35 -6.15
CA TYR A 368 29.30 -5.56 -4.80
C TYR A 368 29.60 -7.05 -4.54
N ASP A 369 28.64 -7.93 -4.83
CA ASP A 369 28.80 -9.38 -4.66
C ASP A 369 29.88 -10.00 -5.54
N SER A 370 30.24 -9.31 -6.62
CA SER A 370 31.28 -9.75 -7.54
C SER A 370 32.67 -9.23 -7.18
N GLY A 371 32.85 -8.63 -6.00
CA GLY A 371 34.15 -8.32 -5.43
C GLY A 371 34.53 -6.83 -5.47
N LEU A 372 33.57 -5.90 -5.43
CA LEU A 372 33.86 -4.49 -5.16
C LEU A 372 34.52 -4.36 -3.78
N ASP A 373 35.74 -3.84 -3.73
CA ASP A 373 36.44 -3.59 -2.48
C ASP A 373 35.94 -2.29 -1.85
N LEU A 374 35.28 -2.40 -0.70
CA LEU A 374 34.68 -1.27 0.01
C LEU A 374 35.41 -1.02 1.34
N PRO A 375 35.97 0.20 1.56
CA PRO A 375 36.60 0.57 2.83
C PRO A 375 35.76 0.23 4.07
N GLU A 376 36.38 -0.43 5.05
CA GLU A 376 35.72 -1.05 6.23
C GLU A 376 34.87 -0.08 7.06
N ASP A 377 35.19 1.21 7.06
CA ASP A 377 34.51 2.27 7.81
C ASP A 377 33.22 2.79 7.16
N ILE A 378 32.95 2.44 5.89
CA ILE A 378 31.70 2.82 5.20
C ILE A 378 30.55 1.92 5.67
N THR A 379 29.44 2.55 6.04
CA THR A 379 28.21 1.85 6.43
C THR A 379 27.53 1.25 5.20
N LEU A 380 27.28 -0.07 5.21
CA LEU A 380 26.50 -0.73 4.16
C LEU A 380 25.00 -0.62 4.47
N ILE A 381 24.20 -0.06 3.58
CA ILE A 381 22.74 0.01 3.75
C ILE A 381 22.06 -1.06 2.92
N TRP A 382 21.40 -2.01 3.59
CA TRP A 382 20.60 -3.06 2.97
C TRP A 382 19.17 -2.58 2.75
N VAL A 383 18.56 -3.01 1.64
CA VAL A 383 17.24 -2.56 1.21
C VAL A 383 16.27 -3.74 1.16
N ASP A 384 15.01 -3.49 1.50
CA ASP A 384 13.92 -4.40 1.17
C ASP A 384 13.66 -4.44 -0.35
N ASP A 385 12.67 -5.21 -0.78
CA ASP A 385 12.23 -5.31 -2.17
C ASP A 385 11.23 -4.20 -2.55
N ASN A 386 11.18 -3.14 -1.75
CA ASN A 386 10.20 -2.06 -1.79
C ASN A 386 8.76 -2.47 -1.40
N PHE A 387 8.51 -3.73 -1.02
CA PHE A 387 7.22 -4.22 -0.53
C PHE A 387 7.30 -4.80 0.89
N GLY A 388 8.34 -4.43 1.64
CA GLY A 388 8.53 -4.84 3.03
C GLY A 388 9.10 -6.24 3.19
N TYR A 389 9.79 -6.79 2.20
CA TYR A 389 10.56 -8.03 2.35
C TYR A 389 12.05 -7.77 2.17
N MET A 390 12.86 -8.08 3.18
CA MET A 390 14.30 -7.88 3.07
C MET A 390 14.88 -8.75 1.95
N ARG A 391 15.59 -8.10 1.02
CA ARG A 391 16.27 -8.81 -0.08
C ARG A 391 17.42 -9.65 0.43
N ARG A 392 18.21 -9.10 1.35
CA ARG A 392 19.44 -9.72 1.85
C ARG A 392 19.78 -9.23 3.26
N TYR A 393 20.45 -10.10 4.02
CA TYR A 393 21.08 -9.78 5.29
C TYR A 393 22.61 -9.89 5.18
N PRO A 394 23.39 -9.16 6.00
CA PRO A 394 24.84 -9.22 5.96
C PRO A 394 25.37 -10.60 6.37
N ASN A 395 26.35 -11.09 5.62
CA ASN A 395 27.09 -12.31 5.95
C ASN A 395 28.03 -12.11 7.14
N GLN A 396 28.70 -13.18 7.59
CA GLN A 396 29.56 -13.13 8.78
C GLN A 396 30.69 -12.09 8.67
N LYS A 397 31.31 -11.92 7.50
CA LYS A 397 32.37 -10.91 7.29
C LYS A 397 31.79 -9.50 7.35
N GLU A 398 30.64 -9.28 6.69
CA GLU A 398 29.94 -8.00 6.65
C GLU A 398 29.46 -7.52 8.03
N ARG A 399 29.09 -8.46 8.91
CA ARG A 399 28.71 -8.15 10.30
C ARG A 399 29.85 -7.58 11.13
N THR A 400 31.10 -7.87 10.78
CA THR A 400 32.29 -7.43 11.54
C THR A 400 32.89 -6.11 11.08
N ARG A 401 32.37 -5.50 10.02
CA ARG A 401 32.86 -4.24 9.47
C ARG A 401 32.72 -3.11 10.48
N SER A 402 33.70 -2.22 10.55
CA SER A 402 33.71 -1.11 11.53
C SER A 402 32.67 -0.03 11.22
N GLY A 403 32.31 0.16 9.94
CA GLY A 403 31.19 1.00 9.50
C GLY A 403 29.82 0.43 9.89
N GLY A 404 29.73 -0.89 10.10
CA GLY A 404 28.49 -1.59 10.41
C GLY A 404 27.53 -1.64 9.23
N ASN A 405 26.27 -1.99 9.53
CA ASN A 405 25.22 -2.20 8.55
C ASN A 405 23.96 -1.41 8.93
N GLY A 406 23.30 -0.82 7.93
CA GLY A 406 22.04 -0.10 8.05
C GLY A 406 20.94 -0.65 7.14
N LEU A 407 19.76 -0.06 7.26
CA LEU A 407 18.50 -0.47 6.66
C LEU A 407 17.87 0.72 5.93
N TYR A 408 17.42 0.48 4.70
CA TYR A 408 16.44 1.30 4.01
C TYR A 408 15.19 0.45 3.75
N TYR A 409 14.05 0.90 4.27
CA TYR A 409 12.78 0.14 4.27
C TYR A 409 11.64 1.00 3.73
N HIS A 410 10.58 0.39 3.18
CA HIS A 410 9.49 1.15 2.55
C HIS A 410 8.15 1.02 3.30
N ALA A 411 7.48 2.17 3.50
CA ALA A 411 6.05 2.26 3.81
C ALA A 411 5.25 2.99 2.70
N SER A 412 5.96 3.50 1.70
CA SER A 412 5.44 4.14 0.48
C SER A 412 6.36 3.77 -0.68
N TYR A 413 5.80 3.57 -1.87
CA TYR A 413 6.61 3.29 -3.07
C TYR A 413 5.93 3.70 -4.37
N TRP A 414 6.53 4.67 -5.08
CA TRP A 414 6.28 4.88 -6.50
C TRP A 414 7.00 3.82 -7.33
N ALA A 415 6.29 2.75 -7.65
CA ALA A 415 6.80 1.61 -8.40
C ALA A 415 6.68 1.77 -9.92
N HIS A 416 7.24 0.78 -10.63
CA HIS A 416 6.94 0.50 -12.04
C HIS A 416 5.41 0.51 -12.31
N PRO A 417 4.94 0.86 -13.52
CA PRO A 417 3.52 0.91 -13.84
C PRO A 417 2.70 -0.28 -13.33
N GLY A 418 1.59 0.05 -12.67
CA GLY A 418 0.66 -0.92 -12.08
C GLY A 418 0.99 -1.40 -10.66
N MET A 419 2.15 -1.04 -10.09
CA MET A 419 2.62 -1.62 -8.82
C MET A 419 2.74 -0.61 -7.65
N SER A 420 2.56 0.69 -7.89
CA SER A 420 2.71 1.71 -6.83
C SER A 420 1.70 1.52 -5.69
N TYR A 421 2.10 1.88 -4.48
CA TYR A 421 1.23 2.04 -3.31
C TYR A 421 1.66 3.28 -2.54
N LEU A 422 0.76 4.24 -2.46
CA LEU A 422 1.09 5.64 -2.19
C LEU A 422 -0.03 6.34 -1.39
N PHE A 423 -1.24 5.76 -1.30
CA PHE A 423 -2.35 6.36 -0.55
C PHE A 423 -2.14 6.25 0.95
N PHE A 424 -1.81 5.05 1.41
CA PHE A 424 -1.47 4.72 2.78
C PHE A 424 -0.75 3.38 2.83
N ASN A 425 0.00 3.14 3.90
CA ASN A 425 0.70 1.88 4.08
C ASN A 425 -0.30 0.73 4.27
N SER A 426 -0.12 -0.31 3.49
CA SER A 426 -0.89 -1.56 3.50
C SER A 426 -0.02 -2.77 3.87
N ILE A 427 1.21 -2.54 4.35
CA ILE A 427 2.09 -3.54 4.95
C ILE A 427 1.80 -3.58 6.46
N PRO A 428 1.39 -4.72 7.04
CA PRO A 428 1.08 -4.83 8.46
C PRO A 428 2.27 -4.53 9.36
N LEU A 429 2.03 -3.90 10.53
CA LEU A 429 3.06 -3.76 11.56
C LEU A 429 3.62 -5.12 12.02
N ALA A 430 2.85 -6.21 11.89
CA ALA A 430 3.32 -7.57 12.15
C ALA A 430 4.46 -7.98 11.20
N GLN A 431 4.34 -7.65 9.90
CA GLN A 431 5.40 -7.87 8.92
C GLN A 431 6.58 -6.95 9.20
N THR A 432 6.33 -5.64 9.33
CA THR A 432 7.38 -4.65 9.60
C THR A 432 8.17 -4.99 10.86
N GLY A 433 7.50 -5.28 11.97
CA GLY A 433 8.14 -5.67 13.23
C GLY A 433 8.98 -6.94 13.10
N ASN A 434 8.51 -7.91 12.32
CA ASN A 434 9.24 -9.14 12.06
C ASN A 434 10.51 -8.88 11.22
N GLU A 435 10.42 -8.09 10.16
CA GLU A 435 11.60 -7.71 9.36
C GLU A 435 12.61 -6.88 10.18
N LEU A 436 12.15 -5.93 10.99
CA LEU A 436 13.03 -5.16 11.88
C LEU A 436 13.72 -6.05 12.92
N LYS A 437 13.01 -7.04 13.46
CA LYS A 437 13.61 -8.07 14.34
C LYS A 437 14.73 -8.81 13.62
N LYS A 438 14.46 -9.32 12.41
CA LYS A 438 15.43 -10.06 11.59
C LYS A 438 16.65 -9.21 11.22
N CYS A 439 16.44 -7.93 10.90
CA CYS A 439 17.50 -6.96 10.65
C CYS A 439 18.41 -6.80 11.88
N TRP A 440 17.83 -6.58 13.07
CA TRP A 440 18.60 -6.44 14.32
C TRP A 440 19.39 -7.70 14.66
N GLU A 441 18.74 -8.87 14.62
CA GLU A 441 19.34 -10.19 14.88
C GLU A 441 20.46 -10.50 13.88
N SER A 442 20.33 -10.04 12.63
CA SER A 442 21.31 -10.24 11.57
C SER A 442 22.45 -9.22 11.56
N GLY A 443 22.49 -8.25 12.48
CA GLY A 443 23.59 -7.28 12.60
C GLY A 443 23.40 -5.97 11.82
N ILE A 444 22.19 -5.67 11.37
CA ILE A 444 21.82 -4.38 10.77
C ILE A 444 21.42 -3.41 11.88
N ARG A 445 22.39 -2.73 12.49
CA ARG A 445 22.22 -1.99 13.76
C ARG A 445 22.68 -0.53 13.73
N LYS A 446 23.32 -0.08 12.65
CA LYS A 446 23.96 1.24 12.59
C LYS A 446 22.97 2.36 12.27
N MET A 447 22.20 2.20 11.19
CA MET A 447 21.37 3.27 10.63
C MET A 447 20.10 2.69 10.03
N TRP A 448 18.92 3.16 10.41
CA TRP A 448 17.63 2.75 9.86
C TRP A 448 16.87 3.94 9.29
N VAL A 449 16.44 3.83 8.03
CA VAL A 449 15.71 4.87 7.29
C VAL A 449 14.44 4.27 6.70
N LEU A 450 13.29 4.92 6.95
CA LEU A 450 11.99 4.53 6.39
C LEU A 450 11.58 5.48 5.25
N ASN A 451 11.25 4.97 4.07
CA ASN A 451 10.54 5.74 3.06
C ASN A 451 9.10 6.00 3.53
N VAL A 452 8.74 7.27 3.70
CA VAL A 452 7.45 7.69 4.26
C VAL A 452 6.57 8.44 3.28
N GLY A 453 6.89 8.41 1.98
CA GLY A 453 6.14 9.16 1.00
C GLY A 453 6.09 10.66 1.36
N ALA A 454 4.89 11.24 1.19
CA ALA A 454 4.55 12.61 1.59
C ALA A 454 4.33 12.80 3.11
N LEU A 455 4.85 11.92 3.98
CA LEU A 455 4.69 11.88 5.45
C LEU A 455 3.30 11.43 5.92
N LYS A 456 2.22 12.07 5.43
CA LYS A 456 0.84 11.72 5.77
C LYS A 456 0.25 10.80 4.70
N PRO A 457 -0.58 9.81 5.06
CA PRO A 457 -1.06 9.45 6.39
C PRO A 457 -0.29 8.24 6.99
N LEU A 458 1.03 8.34 7.21
CA LEU A 458 1.87 7.22 7.69
C LEU A 458 2.30 7.36 9.16
N GLU A 459 1.54 8.10 9.97
CA GLU A 459 1.96 8.51 11.31
C GLU A 459 2.27 7.33 12.25
N MET A 460 1.39 6.33 12.29
CA MET A 460 1.58 5.14 13.12
C MET A 460 2.79 4.30 12.66
N ASP A 461 3.01 4.20 11.35
CA ASP A 461 4.11 3.45 10.76
C ASP A 461 5.46 4.10 11.08
N ILE A 462 5.53 5.43 10.99
CA ILE A 462 6.71 6.24 11.33
C ILE A 462 7.06 6.07 12.81
N GLU A 463 6.07 6.24 13.69
CA GLU A 463 6.30 6.10 15.13
C GLU A 463 6.71 4.67 15.50
N TYR A 464 6.06 3.65 14.91
CA TYR A 464 6.44 2.26 15.16
C TYR A 464 7.88 1.98 14.73
N PHE A 465 8.29 2.40 13.53
CA PHE A 465 9.64 2.17 13.00
C PHE A 465 10.72 2.87 13.85
N LEU A 466 10.54 4.16 14.12
CA LEU A 466 11.50 4.93 14.92
C LEU A 466 11.55 4.43 16.36
N ARG A 467 10.40 4.07 16.93
CA ARG A 467 10.34 3.48 18.27
C ARG A 467 11.05 2.13 18.28
N TYR A 468 10.79 1.24 17.32
CA TYR A 468 11.47 -0.05 17.26
C TYR A 468 12.99 0.13 17.20
N GLY A 469 13.50 1.08 16.40
CA GLY A 469 14.94 1.39 16.37
C GLY A 469 15.50 1.92 17.70
N TRP A 470 14.69 2.57 18.53
CA TRP A 470 15.09 3.02 19.88
C TRP A 470 15.22 1.85 20.87
N GLU A 471 14.40 0.80 20.74
CA GLU A 471 14.30 -0.33 21.67
C GLU A 471 14.50 -1.71 20.98
N ALA A 472 15.33 -1.75 19.94
CA ALA A 472 15.54 -2.92 19.10
C ALA A 472 16.07 -4.13 19.89
N ASP A 473 16.93 -3.93 20.90
CA ASP A 473 17.55 -4.99 21.71
C ASP A 473 16.75 -5.35 22.97
N ARG A 474 15.61 -4.69 23.19
CA ARG A 474 14.82 -4.85 24.41
C ARG A 474 13.75 -5.92 24.20
N GLU A 475 13.94 -7.10 24.77
CA GLU A 475 13.04 -8.26 24.57
C GLU A 475 11.58 -8.00 25.00
N THR A 476 11.36 -7.18 26.04
CA THR A 476 10.02 -6.91 26.61
C THR A 476 9.60 -5.46 26.41
N SER A 477 9.76 -4.92 25.21
CA SER A 477 9.41 -3.53 24.89
C SER A 477 8.08 -3.40 24.14
N LEU A 478 7.57 -2.17 24.04
CA LEU A 478 6.25 -1.86 23.48
C LEU A 478 6.07 -2.40 22.05
N THR A 479 7.12 -2.26 21.23
CA THR A 479 7.09 -2.63 19.80
C THR A 479 7.29 -4.12 19.53
N LYS A 480 7.56 -4.96 20.55
CA LYS A 480 7.70 -6.42 20.37
C LYS A 480 6.36 -7.14 20.24
N ASP A 481 5.28 -6.50 20.67
CA ASP A 481 3.90 -6.95 20.45
C ASP A 481 3.12 -5.84 19.73
N THR A 482 2.77 -6.07 18.48
CA THR A 482 2.06 -5.08 17.66
C THR A 482 0.66 -4.78 18.18
N ARG A 483 0.00 -5.75 18.82
CA ARG A 483 -1.31 -5.51 19.44
C ARG A 483 -1.18 -4.58 20.63
N TYR A 484 -0.15 -4.78 21.44
CA TYR A 484 0.15 -3.92 22.57
C TYR A 484 0.55 -2.52 22.11
N PHE A 485 1.46 -2.40 21.13
CA PHE A 485 1.83 -1.11 20.54
C PHE A 485 0.61 -0.32 20.04
N VAL A 486 -0.24 -0.92 19.20
CA VAL A 486 -1.42 -0.22 18.65
C VAL A 486 -2.38 0.19 19.76
N SER A 487 -2.57 -0.65 20.77
CA SER A 487 -3.44 -0.32 21.91
C SER A 487 -2.92 0.89 22.66
N GLU A 488 -1.65 0.89 23.07
CA GLU A 488 -1.07 2.00 23.82
C GLU A 488 -0.98 3.26 22.97
N TRP A 489 -0.64 3.14 21.68
CA TRP A 489 -0.59 4.29 20.77
C TRP A 489 -1.93 5.00 20.66
N ILE A 490 -3.04 4.25 20.65
CA ILE A 490 -4.38 4.83 20.66
C ILE A 490 -4.69 5.48 22.01
N ASN A 491 -4.40 4.80 23.12
CA ASN A 491 -4.68 5.34 24.46
C ASN A 491 -3.80 6.56 24.80
N ASP A 492 -2.61 6.67 24.22
CA ASP A 492 -1.72 7.83 24.34
C ASP A 492 -2.27 9.07 23.63
N ASN A 493 -3.05 8.89 22.55
CA ASN A 493 -3.53 9.98 21.70
C ASN A 493 -5.02 10.31 21.88
N PHE A 494 -5.82 9.38 22.43
CA PHE A 494 -7.26 9.52 22.51
C PHE A 494 -7.80 9.10 23.88
N SER A 495 -8.82 9.81 24.36
CA SER A 495 -9.56 9.43 25.56
C SER A 495 -10.47 8.21 25.33
N GLY A 496 -10.89 7.57 26.43
CA GLY A 496 -11.89 6.49 26.40
C GLY A 496 -11.34 5.06 26.43
N GLU A 497 -10.01 4.87 26.41
CA GLU A 497 -9.34 3.56 26.55
C GLU A 497 -9.74 2.54 25.46
N TYR A 498 -9.95 3.01 24.23
CA TYR A 498 -10.38 2.17 23.10
C TYR A 498 -9.27 1.32 22.48
N GLY A 499 -8.04 1.37 23.00
CA GLY A 499 -6.84 0.75 22.41
C GLY A 499 -7.01 -0.71 22.02
N ASN A 500 -7.58 -1.56 22.88
CA ASN A 500 -7.77 -2.98 22.57
C ASN A 500 -8.75 -3.23 21.41
N SER A 501 -9.83 -2.45 21.35
CA SER A 501 -10.83 -2.52 20.28
C SER A 501 -10.23 -2.05 18.97
N VAL A 502 -9.53 -0.91 18.97
CA VAL A 502 -8.85 -0.37 17.80
C VAL A 502 -7.75 -1.30 17.30
N SER A 503 -6.97 -1.89 18.21
CA SER A 503 -5.94 -2.88 17.90
C SER A 503 -6.54 -4.09 17.16
N SER A 504 -7.69 -4.59 17.60
CA SER A 504 -8.37 -5.71 16.92
C SER A 504 -8.87 -5.33 15.52
N ILE A 505 -9.37 -4.10 15.35
CA ILE A 505 -9.78 -3.56 14.05
C ILE A 505 -8.57 -3.41 13.12
N TYR A 506 -7.48 -2.81 13.61
CA TYR A 506 -6.24 -2.58 12.86
C TYR A 506 -5.69 -3.87 12.26
N HIS A 507 -5.52 -4.92 13.07
CA HIS A 507 -4.91 -6.17 12.60
C HIS A 507 -5.79 -6.86 11.54
N SER A 508 -7.12 -6.83 11.71
CA SER A 508 -8.05 -7.33 10.69
C SER A 508 -7.95 -6.52 9.38
N PHE A 509 -7.95 -5.19 9.48
CA PHE A 509 -7.77 -4.28 8.35
C PHE A 509 -6.43 -4.50 7.63
N ALA A 510 -5.34 -4.66 8.38
CA ALA A 510 -3.99 -4.82 7.84
C ALA A 510 -3.85 -6.14 7.08
N GLN A 511 -4.31 -7.27 7.63
CA GLN A 511 -4.26 -8.58 6.95
C GLN A 511 -5.07 -8.60 5.65
N LEU A 512 -6.22 -7.91 5.62
CA LEU A 512 -7.03 -7.79 4.41
C LEU A 512 -6.30 -6.97 3.33
N ASN A 513 -5.73 -5.81 3.68
CA ASN A 513 -5.06 -4.94 2.71
C ASN A 513 -3.65 -5.43 2.33
N ASN A 514 -3.03 -6.31 3.11
CA ASN A 514 -1.74 -6.91 2.72
C ASN A 514 -1.90 -7.75 1.46
N ILE A 515 -2.93 -8.60 1.38
CA ILE A 515 -3.24 -9.46 0.22
C ILE A 515 -3.31 -8.66 -1.08
N CYS A 516 -3.98 -7.51 -1.04
CA CYS A 516 -4.15 -6.65 -2.18
C CYS A 516 -4.36 -5.24 -1.69
N LYS A 517 -3.39 -4.38 -2.00
CA LYS A 517 -3.42 -2.96 -1.70
C LYS A 517 -4.59 -2.31 -2.46
N PRO A 518 -5.26 -1.29 -1.90
CA PRO A 518 -6.37 -0.62 -2.59
C PRO A 518 -6.03 -0.13 -4.00
N GLU A 519 -4.78 0.31 -4.22
CA GLU A 519 -4.25 0.79 -5.50
C GLU A 519 -4.04 -0.32 -6.53
N HIS A 520 -3.95 -1.57 -6.07
CA HIS A 520 -3.71 -2.77 -6.89
C HIS A 520 -5.00 -3.51 -7.25
N LEU A 521 -6.16 -3.01 -6.82
CA LEU A 521 -7.44 -3.60 -7.17
C LEU A 521 -7.69 -3.48 -8.67
N MET A 522 -8.09 -4.61 -9.24
CA MET A 522 -8.49 -4.76 -10.63
C MET A 522 -9.79 -5.58 -10.70
N SER A 523 -10.54 -5.45 -11.79
CA SER A 523 -11.78 -6.22 -12.01
C SER A 523 -11.50 -7.72 -11.95
N GLU A 524 -12.45 -8.47 -11.39
CA GLU A 524 -12.41 -9.94 -11.25
C GLU A 524 -11.28 -10.48 -10.34
N LYS A 525 -10.63 -9.61 -9.54
CA LYS A 525 -9.58 -10.02 -8.58
C LYS A 525 -10.08 -11.01 -7.52
N TYR A 526 -11.33 -10.91 -7.11
CA TYR A 526 -11.96 -11.80 -6.14
C TYR A 526 -13.23 -12.43 -6.74
N SER A 527 -13.39 -13.73 -6.56
CA SER A 527 -14.50 -14.47 -7.15
C SER A 527 -15.84 -14.10 -6.50
N GLN A 528 -16.85 -13.91 -7.34
CA GLN A 528 -18.24 -13.66 -6.89
C GLN A 528 -18.98 -14.94 -6.51
N ILE A 529 -18.38 -16.13 -6.74
CA ILE A 529 -19.05 -17.43 -6.58
C ILE A 529 -18.19 -18.49 -5.90
N ALA A 530 -16.86 -18.42 -5.98
CA ALA A 530 -15.98 -19.43 -5.39
C ALA A 530 -16.13 -19.47 -3.87
N TYR A 531 -16.14 -20.68 -3.33
CA TYR A 531 -16.17 -20.98 -1.89
C TYR A 531 -17.24 -20.22 -1.06
N GLY A 532 -18.36 -19.85 -1.69
CA GLY A 532 -19.44 -19.10 -1.01
C GLY A 532 -19.28 -17.59 -1.08
N ASN A 533 -18.86 -17.08 -2.25
CA ASN A 533 -18.67 -15.66 -2.56
C ASN A 533 -17.51 -15.02 -1.78
N GLU A 534 -16.30 -15.40 -2.19
CA GLU A 534 -15.03 -14.86 -1.75
C GLU A 534 -15.03 -13.32 -1.66
N ALA A 535 -15.50 -12.63 -2.70
CA ALA A 535 -15.51 -11.17 -2.76
C ALA A 535 -16.41 -10.55 -1.68
N LYS A 536 -17.59 -11.15 -1.42
CA LYS A 536 -18.51 -10.69 -0.38
C LYS A 536 -17.95 -10.94 1.02
N LYS A 537 -17.28 -12.06 1.27
CA LYS A 537 -16.61 -12.34 2.57
C LYS A 537 -15.61 -11.23 2.89
N ARG A 538 -14.73 -10.91 1.94
CA ARG A 538 -13.76 -9.81 2.09
C ARG A 538 -14.45 -8.49 2.39
N LEU A 539 -15.47 -8.15 1.62
CA LEU A 539 -16.22 -6.90 1.80
C LEU A 539 -16.90 -6.82 3.16
N ASP A 540 -17.45 -7.92 3.67
CA ASP A 540 -18.08 -7.98 4.98
C ASP A 540 -17.07 -7.79 6.12
N CYS A 541 -15.89 -8.38 6.02
CA CYS A 541 -14.83 -8.16 7.00
C CYS A 541 -14.38 -6.69 7.05
N LEU A 542 -14.19 -6.06 5.89
CA LEU A 542 -13.90 -4.62 5.81
C LEU A 542 -15.06 -3.77 6.35
N GLY A 543 -16.30 -4.17 6.05
CA GLY A 543 -17.51 -3.52 6.55
C GLY A 543 -17.62 -3.57 8.07
N THR A 544 -17.27 -4.70 8.69
CA THR A 544 -17.21 -4.83 10.16
C THR A 544 -16.14 -3.91 10.74
N CYS A 545 -14.92 -3.90 10.16
CA CYS A 545 -13.86 -3.01 10.62
C CYS A 545 -14.31 -1.54 10.59
N LYS A 546 -14.97 -1.15 9.50
CA LYS A 546 -15.53 0.19 9.32
C LYS A 546 -16.57 0.52 10.38
N ILE A 547 -17.61 -0.31 10.54
CA ILE A 547 -18.69 -0.06 11.49
C ILE A 547 -18.17 0.04 12.93
N GLU A 548 -17.24 -0.83 13.33
CA GLU A 548 -16.69 -0.78 14.69
C GLU A 548 -15.81 0.46 14.90
N ALA A 549 -15.04 0.90 13.89
CA ALA A 549 -14.27 2.14 13.97
C ALA A 549 -15.17 3.38 14.01
N GLU A 550 -16.27 3.39 13.25
CA GLU A 550 -17.28 4.47 13.25
C GLU A 550 -17.97 4.60 14.62
N LYS A 551 -18.30 3.48 15.28
CA LYS A 551 -18.85 3.49 16.64
C LYS A 551 -17.91 4.13 17.66
N ILE A 552 -16.61 3.89 17.54
CA ILE A 552 -15.61 4.52 18.41
C ILE A 552 -15.54 6.02 18.11
N TYR A 553 -15.48 6.39 16.84
CA TYR A 553 -15.47 7.79 16.40
C TYR A 553 -16.67 8.59 16.93
N GLU A 554 -17.88 8.02 16.89
CA GLU A 554 -19.10 8.63 17.43
C GLU A 554 -19.03 8.86 18.96
N GLN A 555 -18.21 8.09 19.68
CA GLN A 555 -18.05 8.18 21.14
C GLN A 555 -16.92 9.13 21.57
N LEU A 556 -16.06 9.58 20.64
CA LEU A 556 -15.00 10.53 20.91
C LEU A 556 -15.53 11.95 21.10
N SER A 557 -14.77 12.77 21.83
CA SER A 557 -15.08 14.20 21.92
C SER A 557 -14.87 14.89 20.57
N ASP A 558 -15.60 15.99 20.29
CA ASP A 558 -15.47 16.71 19.01
C ASP A 558 -14.05 17.22 18.74
N LYS A 559 -13.23 17.41 19.79
CA LYS A 559 -11.83 17.83 19.67
C LYS A 559 -10.89 16.71 19.20
N GLU A 560 -11.28 15.45 19.39
CA GLU A 560 -10.49 14.28 19.03
C GLU A 560 -10.89 13.70 17.67
N LYS A 561 -12.12 13.99 17.22
CA LYS A 561 -12.68 13.44 15.97
C LYS A 561 -11.78 13.68 14.76
N SER A 562 -11.35 14.92 14.50
CA SER A 562 -10.46 15.20 13.36
C SER A 562 -9.15 14.39 13.41
N ALA A 563 -8.58 14.22 14.60
CA ALA A 563 -7.35 13.45 14.79
C ALA A 563 -7.60 11.94 14.57
N PHE A 564 -8.66 11.37 15.14
CA PHE A 564 -9.00 9.96 14.97
C PHE A 564 -9.37 9.64 13.52
N PHE A 565 -10.07 10.56 12.86
CA PHE A 565 -10.44 10.44 11.47
C PHE A 565 -9.21 10.28 10.57
N GLN A 566 -8.27 11.22 10.65
CA GLN A 566 -7.09 11.23 9.79
C GLN A 566 -6.08 10.13 10.13
N LEU A 567 -5.94 9.77 11.40
CA LEU A 567 -4.97 8.78 11.86
C LEU A 567 -5.44 7.33 11.62
N PHE A 568 -6.75 7.08 11.68
CA PHE A 568 -7.29 5.72 11.71
C PHE A 568 -8.53 5.50 10.81
N LEU A 569 -9.63 6.21 11.05
CA LEU A 569 -10.93 5.88 10.43
C LEU A 569 -10.93 6.05 8.89
N MET A 570 -10.28 7.10 8.38
CA MET A 570 -10.24 7.39 6.94
C MET A 570 -9.68 6.21 6.14
N LYS A 571 -8.59 5.58 6.59
CA LYS A 571 -7.95 4.45 5.90
C LYS A 571 -8.89 3.25 5.77
N ILE A 572 -9.66 2.97 6.82
CA ILE A 572 -10.62 1.85 6.86
C ILE A 572 -11.79 2.12 5.90
N GLN A 573 -12.32 3.34 5.93
CA GLN A 573 -13.41 3.74 5.02
C GLN A 573 -12.96 3.76 3.56
N ALA A 574 -11.77 4.30 3.27
CA ALA A 574 -11.17 4.29 1.95
C ALA A 574 -11.06 2.85 1.41
N SER A 575 -10.48 1.93 2.19
CA SER A 575 -10.36 0.52 1.82
C SER A 575 -11.74 -0.11 1.57
N TYR A 576 -12.72 0.14 2.43
CA TYR A 576 -14.08 -0.36 2.24
C TYR A 576 -14.73 0.19 0.95
N TYR A 577 -14.71 1.50 0.71
CA TYR A 577 -15.38 2.11 -0.45
C TYR A 577 -14.77 1.66 -1.77
N ILE A 578 -13.45 1.56 -1.85
CA ILE A 578 -12.77 1.09 -3.07
C ILE A 578 -13.09 -0.40 -3.30
N ASN A 579 -12.96 -1.26 -2.29
CA ASN A 579 -13.30 -2.69 -2.46
C ASN A 579 -14.80 -2.87 -2.79
N ALA A 580 -15.68 -2.05 -2.23
CA ALA A 580 -17.11 -2.09 -2.51
C ALA A 580 -17.42 -1.67 -3.95
N SER A 581 -16.78 -0.62 -4.49
CA SER A 581 -17.01 -0.20 -5.88
C SER A 581 -16.59 -1.29 -6.86
N PHE A 582 -15.45 -1.95 -6.63
CA PHE A 582 -15.02 -3.13 -7.40
C PHE A 582 -15.96 -4.33 -7.25
N TYR A 583 -16.40 -4.64 -6.03
CA TYR A 583 -17.37 -5.72 -5.79
C TYR A 583 -18.65 -5.50 -6.60
N TYR A 584 -19.23 -4.30 -6.57
CA TYR A 584 -20.45 -4.00 -7.32
C TYR A 584 -20.22 -3.94 -8.84
N ALA A 585 -19.04 -3.51 -9.31
CA ALA A 585 -18.65 -3.64 -10.71
C ALA A 585 -18.68 -5.12 -11.14
N ASP A 586 -17.94 -5.99 -10.45
CA ASP A 586 -17.87 -7.42 -10.76
C ASP A 586 -19.22 -8.12 -10.61
N ARG A 587 -20.01 -7.72 -9.60
CA ARG A 587 -21.37 -8.21 -9.41
C ARG A 587 -22.29 -7.82 -10.57
N SER A 588 -22.20 -6.58 -11.07
CA SER A 588 -22.98 -6.14 -12.24
C SER A 588 -22.66 -6.98 -13.48
N ARG A 589 -21.40 -7.38 -13.66
CA ARG A 589 -20.93 -8.22 -14.76
C ARG A 589 -21.50 -9.64 -14.66
N LEU A 590 -21.45 -10.24 -13.47
CA LEU A 590 -22.08 -11.54 -13.21
C LEU A 590 -23.58 -11.48 -13.49
N LEU A 591 -24.28 -10.49 -12.94
CA LEU A 591 -25.72 -10.32 -13.11
C LEU A 591 -26.10 -10.10 -14.58
N TRP A 592 -25.32 -9.31 -15.31
CA TRP A 592 -25.51 -9.13 -16.74
C TRP A 592 -25.35 -10.46 -17.51
N LYS A 593 -24.30 -11.24 -17.21
CA LYS A 593 -24.08 -12.58 -17.81
C LYS A 593 -25.25 -13.54 -17.52
N LEU A 594 -25.88 -13.43 -16.35
CA LEU A 594 -27.05 -14.22 -15.97
C LEU A 594 -28.38 -13.71 -16.57
N GLY A 595 -28.38 -12.54 -17.22
CA GLY A 595 -29.59 -11.91 -17.74
C GLY A 595 -30.37 -11.04 -16.74
N ALA A 596 -29.81 -10.79 -15.54
CA ALA A 596 -30.42 -10.01 -14.46
C ALA A 596 -30.29 -8.49 -14.68
N MET A 597 -30.86 -7.98 -15.76
CA MET A 597 -30.57 -6.64 -16.30
C MET A 597 -30.87 -5.51 -15.31
N GLN A 598 -32.01 -5.55 -14.59
CA GLN A 598 -32.30 -4.53 -13.58
C GLN A 598 -31.30 -4.58 -12.41
N GLY A 599 -30.95 -5.78 -11.94
CA GLY A 599 -29.95 -5.96 -10.88
C GLY A 599 -28.55 -5.47 -11.29
N ALA A 600 -28.18 -5.61 -12.57
CA ALA A 600 -26.93 -5.05 -13.08
C ALA A 600 -26.90 -3.52 -12.97
N ASP A 601 -27.97 -2.82 -13.37
CA ASP A 601 -28.10 -1.36 -13.22
C ASP A 601 -28.14 -0.94 -11.73
N GLU A 602 -28.77 -1.73 -10.86
CA GLU A 602 -28.74 -1.50 -9.40
C GLU A 602 -27.33 -1.58 -8.83
N CYS A 603 -26.52 -2.55 -9.27
CA CYS A 603 -25.11 -2.65 -8.89
C CYS A 603 -24.30 -1.45 -9.37
N ILE A 604 -24.53 -0.95 -10.60
CA ILE A 604 -23.89 0.27 -11.10
C ILE A 604 -24.23 1.49 -10.21
N LYS A 605 -25.48 1.59 -9.72
CA LYS A 605 -25.85 2.64 -8.77
C LYS A 605 -25.10 2.52 -7.43
N GLN A 606 -24.93 1.30 -6.91
CA GLN A 606 -24.16 1.08 -5.68
C GLN A 606 -22.67 1.41 -5.87
N LEU A 607 -22.06 1.00 -6.98
CA LEU A 607 -20.69 1.36 -7.35
C LEU A 607 -20.48 2.87 -7.28
N ARG A 608 -21.33 3.64 -7.97
CA ARG A 608 -21.23 5.12 -8.02
C ARG A 608 -21.45 5.76 -6.66
N LYS A 609 -22.31 5.16 -5.83
CA LYS A 609 -22.53 5.60 -4.46
C LYS A 609 -21.26 5.42 -3.62
N MET A 610 -20.55 4.30 -3.76
CA MET A 610 -19.29 4.07 -3.04
C MET A 610 -18.20 5.03 -3.50
N ASP A 611 -18.07 5.26 -4.82
CA ASP A 611 -17.12 6.24 -5.35
C ASP A 611 -17.45 7.67 -4.87
N LYS A 612 -18.72 8.07 -4.85
CA LYS A 612 -19.14 9.37 -4.28
C LYS A 612 -18.76 9.49 -2.80
N TYR A 613 -18.95 8.45 -1.99
CA TYR A 613 -18.55 8.48 -0.57
C TYR A 613 -17.05 8.61 -0.38
N LYS A 614 -16.25 7.94 -1.21
CA LYS A 614 -14.80 8.13 -1.23
C LYS A 614 -14.43 9.58 -1.57
N GLN A 615 -15.05 10.16 -2.60
CA GLN A 615 -14.81 11.56 -3.01
C GLN A 615 -15.19 12.56 -1.90
N MET A 616 -16.34 12.38 -1.25
CA MET A 616 -16.78 13.22 -0.13
C MET A 616 -15.82 13.13 1.07
N MET A 617 -15.36 11.91 1.39
CA MET A 617 -14.38 11.66 2.45
C MET A 617 -13.05 12.39 2.16
N LEU A 618 -12.55 12.33 0.93
CA LEU A 618 -11.33 13.03 0.51
C LEU A 618 -11.53 14.56 0.49
N TYR A 619 -12.69 15.03 0.03
CA TYR A 619 -13.05 16.44 0.07
C TYR A 619 -13.07 16.97 1.51
N TYR A 620 -13.70 16.24 2.43
CA TYR A 620 -13.72 16.59 3.84
C TYR A 620 -12.31 16.68 4.41
N TYR A 621 -11.46 15.69 4.17
CA TYR A 621 -10.09 15.66 4.65
C TYR A 621 -9.29 16.90 4.23
N ASN A 622 -9.39 17.30 2.96
CA ASN A 622 -8.58 18.39 2.40
C ASN A 622 -9.18 19.77 2.67
N TYR A 623 -10.50 19.94 2.61
CA TYR A 623 -11.12 21.26 2.50
C TYR A 623 -12.04 21.63 3.67
N VAL A 624 -12.46 20.68 4.50
CA VAL A 624 -13.41 20.92 5.60
C VAL A 624 -12.77 20.68 6.97
N MET A 625 -12.08 19.55 7.14
CA MET A 625 -11.45 19.17 8.40
C MET A 625 -10.43 20.24 8.82
N ASN A 626 -10.60 20.75 10.05
CA ASN A 626 -9.74 21.77 10.65
C ASN A 626 -9.51 22.99 9.72
N ASP A 627 -10.60 23.50 9.14
CA ASP A 627 -10.62 24.67 8.27
C ASP A 627 -9.68 24.54 7.04
N GLY A 628 -9.55 23.33 6.51
CA GLY A 628 -8.77 23.06 5.30
C GLY A 628 -7.27 23.00 5.52
N LYS A 629 -6.80 22.86 6.77
CA LYS A 629 -5.37 22.75 7.13
C LYS A 629 -4.58 21.75 6.28
N TRP A 630 -5.24 20.71 5.79
CA TRP A 630 -4.63 19.60 5.05
C TRP A 630 -4.88 19.65 3.55
N SER A 631 -5.32 20.79 3.00
CA SER A 631 -5.57 20.93 1.57
C SER A 631 -4.31 20.59 0.76
N GLY A 632 -4.44 19.62 -0.16
CA GLY A 632 -3.37 19.20 -1.07
C GLY A 632 -2.46 18.09 -0.55
N ILE A 633 -2.57 17.66 0.72
CA ILE A 633 -1.71 16.60 1.28
C ILE A 633 -2.24 15.17 1.02
N LEU A 634 -3.53 15.02 0.68
CA LEU A 634 -4.16 13.71 0.49
C LEU A 634 -5.10 13.74 -0.70
N THR A 635 -4.56 13.70 -1.91
CA THR A 635 -5.28 13.87 -3.17
C THR A 635 -5.12 12.67 -4.11
N PRO A 636 -5.47 11.46 -3.65
CA PRO A 636 -5.08 10.22 -4.30
C PRO A 636 -5.76 9.96 -5.65
N GLU A 637 -6.73 10.79 -6.04
CA GLU A 637 -7.40 10.70 -7.34
C GLU A 637 -6.75 11.62 -8.40
N SER A 638 -5.95 12.59 -7.97
CA SER A 638 -5.35 13.62 -8.82
C SER A 638 -3.83 13.63 -8.84
N PHE A 639 -3.15 13.10 -7.82
CA PHE A 639 -1.70 12.90 -7.85
C PHE A 639 -1.29 12.01 -9.03
N SER A 640 -0.08 12.16 -9.56
CA SER A 640 0.43 11.39 -10.70
C SER A 640 1.58 10.50 -10.28
N PRO A 641 1.47 9.15 -10.38
CA PRO A 641 0.29 8.40 -10.79
C PRO A 641 -0.81 8.42 -9.74
N PRO A 642 -2.11 8.42 -10.12
CA PRO A 642 -3.19 8.36 -9.14
C PRO A 642 -2.96 7.23 -8.15
N PRO A 643 -2.73 7.53 -6.87
CA PRO A 643 -2.45 6.52 -5.88
C PRO A 643 -3.76 5.92 -5.36
N THR A 644 -4.71 5.65 -6.24
CA THR A 644 -5.93 4.90 -5.91
C THR A 644 -6.53 4.31 -7.16
N ALA A 645 -7.18 3.15 -7.01
CA ALA A 645 -7.92 2.54 -8.11
C ALA A 645 -9.19 3.37 -8.42
N LEU A 646 -9.36 3.72 -9.70
CA LEU A 646 -10.48 4.55 -10.18
C LEU A 646 -11.31 3.86 -11.26
N PHE A 647 -12.62 4.12 -11.20
CA PHE A 647 -13.63 3.74 -12.18
C PHE A 647 -13.54 2.25 -12.59
N PRO A 648 -13.80 1.30 -11.66
CA PRO A 648 -13.78 -0.13 -11.99
C PRO A 648 -14.78 -0.46 -13.11
N ALA A 649 -14.44 -1.40 -14.00
CA ALA A 649 -15.30 -1.73 -15.14
C ALA A 649 -16.52 -2.55 -14.68
N GLY A 650 -17.72 -2.04 -14.93
CA GLY A 650 -19.00 -2.67 -14.65
C GLY A 650 -19.83 -2.86 -15.92
N LYS A 651 -21.02 -3.46 -15.80
CA LYS A 651 -21.85 -3.83 -16.95
C LYS A 651 -23.27 -3.31 -16.81
N PRO A 652 -23.57 -2.07 -17.25
CA PRO A 652 -24.93 -1.56 -17.25
C PRO A 652 -25.82 -2.35 -18.23
N ALA A 653 -27.12 -2.39 -17.98
CA ALA A 653 -28.08 -3.00 -18.90
C ALA A 653 -28.26 -2.14 -20.15
N LEU A 654 -28.23 -2.79 -21.32
CA LEU A 654 -28.63 -2.16 -22.60
C LEU A 654 -30.14 -2.23 -22.79
N LYS A 655 -30.76 -3.34 -22.37
CA LYS A 655 -32.20 -3.56 -22.48
C LYS A 655 -32.74 -4.17 -21.20
N ILE A 656 -33.86 -3.65 -20.72
CA ILE A 656 -34.59 -4.22 -19.58
C ILE A 656 -35.97 -4.66 -20.08
N GLY A 657 -36.16 -5.98 -20.13
CA GLY A 657 -37.38 -6.63 -20.61
C GLY A 657 -38.47 -6.78 -19.54
N LYS A 658 -39.37 -7.73 -19.75
CA LYS A 658 -40.44 -8.07 -18.78
C LYS A 658 -39.87 -8.85 -17.59
N ALA A 659 -40.48 -8.68 -16.42
CA ALA A 659 -40.13 -9.43 -15.22
C ALA A 659 -40.16 -10.94 -15.49
N GLN A 660 -39.10 -11.65 -15.09
CA GLN A 660 -39.02 -13.09 -15.17
C GLN A 660 -38.05 -13.58 -14.10
N LEU A 661 -38.40 -14.65 -13.39
CA LEU A 661 -37.53 -15.20 -12.35
C LEU A 661 -36.35 -15.94 -12.98
N GLY A 662 -35.15 -15.66 -12.48
CA GLY A 662 -33.93 -16.44 -12.69
C GLY A 662 -33.39 -17.00 -11.38
N VAL A 663 -32.71 -18.15 -11.47
CA VAL A 663 -32.06 -18.81 -10.35
C VAL A 663 -30.64 -19.21 -10.77
N PHE A 664 -29.65 -18.90 -9.93
CA PHE A 664 -28.27 -19.33 -10.08
C PHE A 664 -27.80 -20.02 -8.78
N CYS A 665 -27.36 -21.26 -8.90
CA CYS A 665 -26.90 -22.10 -7.81
C CYS A 665 -25.99 -23.21 -8.35
N PRO A 666 -25.28 -23.96 -7.48
CA PRO A 666 -24.66 -25.21 -7.88
C PRO A 666 -25.68 -26.17 -8.51
N GLU A 667 -25.24 -27.04 -9.43
CA GLU A 667 -26.10 -28.07 -10.06
C GLU A 667 -26.71 -29.03 -9.02
N GLU A 668 -25.99 -29.26 -7.93
CA GLU A 668 -26.43 -30.08 -6.80
C GLU A 668 -25.84 -29.52 -5.50
N ILE A 669 -26.64 -29.54 -4.43
CA ILE A 669 -26.21 -29.16 -3.08
C ILE A 669 -25.95 -30.42 -2.24
N LYS A 670 -24.72 -30.57 -1.75
CA LYS A 670 -24.31 -31.68 -0.87
C LYS A 670 -23.90 -31.14 0.48
N PHE A 671 -24.66 -31.47 1.52
CA PHE A 671 -24.28 -31.17 2.89
C PHE A 671 -23.42 -32.29 3.46
N HIS A 672 -22.22 -31.96 3.90
CA HIS A 672 -21.39 -32.83 4.74
C HIS A 672 -21.67 -32.50 6.22
N ALA A 673 -21.61 -33.50 7.10
CA ALA A 673 -21.90 -33.34 8.53
C ALA A 673 -21.11 -32.20 9.19
N HIS A 674 -19.85 -32.10 8.79
CA HIS A 674 -18.93 -31.06 9.23
C HIS A 674 -18.49 -30.14 8.09
N GLY A 675 -19.10 -30.19 6.90
CA GLY A 675 -18.77 -29.22 5.85
C GLY A 675 -19.40 -27.87 6.08
N ARG A 676 -19.54 -27.11 4.99
CA ARG A 676 -20.25 -25.84 4.94
C ARG A 676 -21.61 -25.95 5.61
N ALA A 677 -21.85 -25.05 6.56
CA ALA A 677 -23.13 -24.95 7.25
C ALA A 677 -24.28 -24.58 6.31
N SER A 678 -23.99 -23.90 5.20
CA SER A 678 -24.99 -23.44 4.25
C SER A 678 -24.48 -23.21 2.83
N PHE A 679 -25.43 -23.24 1.90
CA PHE A 679 -25.24 -22.92 0.49
C PHE A 679 -26.14 -21.75 0.09
N GLU A 680 -25.63 -20.93 -0.82
CA GLU A 680 -26.34 -19.76 -1.35
C GLU A 680 -27.01 -20.10 -2.68
N ILE A 681 -28.27 -19.73 -2.81
CA ILE A 681 -29.04 -19.76 -4.05
C ILE A 681 -29.35 -18.31 -4.41
N LEU A 682 -28.86 -17.85 -5.55
CA LEU A 682 -29.11 -16.51 -6.04
C LEU A 682 -30.39 -16.50 -6.88
N LEU A 683 -31.41 -15.78 -6.41
CA LEU A 683 -32.57 -15.42 -7.19
C LEU A 683 -32.35 -14.05 -7.83
N PHE A 684 -32.84 -13.86 -9.05
CA PHE A 684 -32.75 -12.58 -9.72
C PHE A 684 -33.93 -12.32 -10.66
N ASN A 685 -34.22 -11.04 -10.90
CA ASN A 685 -35.20 -10.62 -11.88
C ASN A 685 -34.50 -10.33 -13.21
N LYS A 686 -34.93 -10.99 -14.29
CA LYS A 686 -34.37 -10.78 -15.64
C LYS A 686 -34.86 -9.50 -16.32
N GLY A 687 -35.92 -8.88 -15.80
CA GLY A 687 -36.51 -7.69 -16.39
C GLY A 687 -36.89 -6.64 -15.36
N LYS A 688 -37.87 -5.81 -15.71
CA LYS A 688 -38.28 -4.66 -14.91
C LYS A 688 -39.23 -5.01 -13.77
N GLY A 689 -39.21 -4.22 -12.70
CA GLY A 689 -40.15 -4.32 -11.59
C GLY A 689 -39.79 -5.44 -10.61
N ASN A 690 -40.79 -6.26 -10.28
CA ASN A 690 -40.71 -7.26 -9.23
C ASN A 690 -41.17 -8.61 -9.79
N VAL A 691 -40.56 -9.69 -9.33
CA VAL A 691 -41.04 -11.06 -9.56
C VAL A 691 -41.23 -11.80 -8.24
N ARG A 692 -42.41 -12.36 -8.01
CA ARG A 692 -42.68 -13.20 -6.84
C ARG A 692 -42.20 -14.63 -7.06
N TYR A 693 -41.77 -15.25 -5.97
CA TYR A 693 -41.43 -16.67 -5.95
C TYR A 693 -42.02 -17.37 -4.74
N THR A 694 -42.17 -18.68 -4.86
CA THR A 694 -42.42 -19.61 -3.76
C THR A 694 -41.41 -20.75 -3.82
N LEU A 695 -41.03 -21.28 -2.67
CA LEU A 695 -40.03 -22.33 -2.54
C LEU A 695 -40.64 -23.44 -1.67
N ASP A 696 -40.77 -24.62 -2.26
CA ASP A 696 -41.16 -25.84 -1.54
C ASP A 696 -39.93 -26.51 -0.93
N CYS A 697 -39.95 -26.68 0.39
CA CYS A 697 -38.81 -27.10 1.20
C CYS A 697 -39.26 -28.11 2.27
N PRO A 698 -38.65 -29.30 2.34
CA PRO A 698 -38.97 -30.28 3.38
C PRO A 698 -38.50 -29.80 4.76
N ASN A 699 -39.15 -30.28 5.82
CA ASN A 699 -38.90 -29.83 7.19
C ASN A 699 -37.46 -30.03 7.70
N TRP A 700 -36.68 -30.92 7.09
CA TRP A 700 -35.30 -31.17 7.48
C TRP A 700 -34.29 -30.16 6.91
N LEU A 701 -34.73 -29.29 6.00
CA LEU A 701 -33.99 -28.16 5.50
C LEU A 701 -34.59 -26.86 6.06
N SER A 702 -33.72 -25.90 6.34
CA SER A 702 -34.10 -24.53 6.65
C SER A 702 -33.64 -23.62 5.51
N VAL A 703 -34.49 -22.67 5.16
CA VAL A 703 -34.20 -21.63 4.17
C VAL A 703 -34.52 -20.27 4.76
N THR A 704 -33.77 -19.24 4.36
CA THR A 704 -34.00 -17.87 4.83
C THR A 704 -35.42 -17.39 4.59
N ASP A 705 -35.97 -17.66 3.40
CA ASP A 705 -37.35 -17.33 3.03
C ASP A 705 -37.96 -18.42 2.14
N LYS A 706 -39.20 -18.79 2.40
CA LYS A 706 -39.97 -19.76 1.57
C LYS A 706 -40.79 -19.09 0.47
N SER A 707 -40.94 -17.77 0.52
CA SER A 707 -41.58 -16.98 -0.53
C SER A 707 -41.14 -15.52 -0.41
N GLY A 708 -41.29 -14.76 -1.49
CA GLY A 708 -40.93 -13.35 -1.45
C GLY A 708 -40.99 -12.68 -2.81
N ILE A 709 -40.39 -11.50 -2.87
CA ILE A 709 -40.27 -10.67 -4.06
C ILE A 709 -38.79 -10.50 -4.39
N VAL A 710 -38.44 -10.57 -5.67
CA VAL A 710 -37.12 -10.27 -6.21
C VAL A 710 -37.24 -9.06 -7.13
N THR A 711 -36.52 -7.99 -6.81
CA THR A 711 -36.52 -6.73 -7.58
C THR A 711 -35.32 -6.71 -8.54
N GLY A 712 -34.10 -6.79 -8.01
CA GLY A 712 -32.87 -7.01 -8.77
C GLY A 712 -32.31 -8.41 -8.51
N GLU A 713 -31.67 -8.60 -7.37
CA GLU A 713 -31.23 -9.90 -6.86
C GLU A 713 -31.69 -10.16 -5.42
N LYS A 714 -31.76 -11.43 -5.03
CA LYS A 714 -32.02 -11.89 -3.67
C LYS A 714 -31.30 -13.20 -3.43
N THR A 715 -30.53 -13.28 -2.35
CA THR A 715 -29.84 -14.52 -1.97
C THR A 715 -30.68 -15.29 -0.95
N LEU A 716 -30.95 -16.56 -1.24
CA LEU A 716 -31.48 -17.51 -0.28
C LEU A 716 -30.35 -18.34 0.30
N GLU A 717 -30.36 -18.51 1.61
CA GLU A 717 -29.42 -19.41 2.26
C GLU A 717 -30.14 -20.68 2.67
N VAL A 718 -29.63 -21.82 2.24
CA VAL A 718 -30.15 -23.15 2.54
C VAL A 718 -29.20 -23.85 3.50
N CYS A 719 -29.72 -24.40 4.59
CA CYS A 719 -28.97 -25.22 5.53
C CYS A 719 -29.78 -26.43 6.00
N VAL A 720 -29.11 -27.42 6.59
CA VAL A 720 -29.80 -28.49 7.33
C VAL A 720 -30.39 -27.88 8.60
N ALA A 721 -31.69 -28.08 8.82
CA ALA A 721 -32.37 -27.54 10.00
C ALA A 721 -31.72 -28.09 11.28
N PRO A 722 -31.39 -27.24 12.28
CA PRO A 722 -30.62 -27.65 13.45
C PRO A 722 -31.19 -28.87 14.18
N GLU A 723 -32.51 -28.97 14.30
CA GLU A 723 -33.22 -30.04 14.97
C GLU A 723 -33.17 -31.39 14.23
N TYR A 724 -32.82 -31.39 12.93
CA TYR A 724 -32.66 -32.60 12.13
C TYR A 724 -31.21 -32.97 11.85
N LYS A 725 -30.24 -32.12 12.23
CA LYS A 725 -28.82 -32.25 11.88
C LYS A 725 -28.28 -33.67 12.14
N ASP A 726 -28.45 -34.18 13.37
CA ASP A 726 -27.95 -35.51 13.75
C ASP A 726 -28.61 -36.66 12.98
N SER A 727 -29.91 -36.53 12.63
CA SER A 727 -30.63 -37.56 11.88
C SER A 727 -30.23 -37.59 10.41
N CYS A 728 -30.05 -36.41 9.81
CA CYS A 728 -29.77 -36.23 8.38
C CYS A 728 -28.41 -36.74 7.95
N PHE A 729 -27.45 -36.87 8.87
CA PHE A 729 -26.13 -37.39 8.57
C PHE A 729 -25.93 -38.86 9.00
N LYS A 730 -26.86 -39.44 9.77
CA LYS A 730 -26.91 -40.89 10.06
C LYS A 730 -27.59 -41.69 8.96
N GLU A 731 -28.60 -41.10 8.33
CA GLU A 731 -29.31 -41.66 7.19
C GLU A 731 -29.31 -40.62 6.07
N GLU A 732 -28.83 -41.02 4.89
CA GLU A 732 -28.78 -40.16 3.72
C GLU A 732 -30.19 -39.65 3.39
N LYS A 733 -30.36 -38.33 3.28
CA LYS A 733 -31.62 -37.72 2.84
C LYS A 733 -31.40 -37.08 1.48
N ARG A 734 -32.38 -37.26 0.59
CA ARG A 734 -32.43 -36.64 -0.72
C ARG A 734 -33.77 -35.94 -0.90
N THR A 735 -33.74 -34.77 -1.51
CA THR A 735 -34.94 -34.03 -1.91
C THR A 735 -34.67 -33.23 -3.16
N MET A 736 -35.73 -32.77 -3.81
CA MET A 736 -35.67 -31.75 -4.83
C MET A 736 -36.23 -30.46 -4.24
N LEU A 737 -35.41 -29.41 -4.11
CA LEU A 737 -35.92 -28.08 -3.79
C LEU A 737 -36.57 -27.50 -5.03
N LYS A 738 -37.83 -27.09 -4.91
CA LYS A 738 -38.61 -26.56 -6.04
C LYS A 738 -38.91 -25.09 -5.83
N ILE A 739 -38.37 -24.24 -6.71
CA ILE A 739 -38.62 -22.80 -6.71
C ILE A 739 -39.54 -22.49 -7.89
N VAL A 740 -40.68 -21.85 -7.61
CA VAL A 740 -41.70 -21.51 -8.61
C VAL A 740 -41.87 -20.00 -8.66
N GLY A 741 -41.67 -19.42 -9.84
CA GLY A 741 -41.96 -18.02 -10.15
C GLY A 741 -43.45 -17.79 -10.44
N GLU A 742 -43.94 -16.58 -10.18
CA GLU A 742 -45.35 -16.24 -10.41
C GLU A 742 -45.79 -16.30 -11.89
N ASN A 743 -44.84 -16.28 -12.84
CA ASN A 743 -45.12 -16.43 -14.27
C ASN A 743 -44.99 -17.88 -14.75
N GLY A 744 -44.90 -18.85 -13.83
CA GLY A 744 -44.86 -20.29 -14.12
C GLY A 744 -43.47 -20.86 -14.36
N GLU A 745 -42.40 -20.11 -14.12
CA GLU A 745 -41.03 -20.62 -14.14
C GLU A 745 -40.84 -21.63 -12.99
N ILE A 746 -40.18 -22.76 -13.27
CA ILE A 746 -39.91 -23.79 -12.27
C ILE A 746 -38.42 -24.13 -12.32
N TYR A 747 -37.77 -24.08 -11.17
CA TYR A 747 -36.39 -24.48 -10.97
C TYR A 747 -36.32 -25.59 -9.92
N GLU A 748 -35.62 -26.67 -10.24
CA GLU A 748 -35.50 -27.87 -9.41
C GLU A 748 -34.02 -28.08 -9.08
N ILE A 749 -33.70 -28.10 -7.79
CA ILE A 749 -32.33 -28.18 -7.28
C ILE A 749 -32.20 -29.45 -6.43
N PRO A 750 -31.42 -30.45 -6.88
CA PRO A 750 -31.13 -31.64 -6.07
C PRO A 750 -30.38 -31.24 -4.80
N VAL A 751 -30.88 -31.69 -3.65
CA VAL A 751 -30.23 -31.50 -2.35
C VAL A 751 -30.11 -32.83 -1.65
N GLN A 752 -28.89 -33.14 -1.20
CA GLN A 752 -28.62 -34.34 -0.42
C GLN A 752 -27.70 -34.09 0.77
N THR A 753 -27.86 -34.90 1.80
CA THR A 753 -26.93 -34.99 2.92
C THR A 753 -26.02 -36.20 2.70
N ILE A 754 -24.72 -36.02 2.89
CA ILE A 754 -23.75 -37.11 2.79
C ILE A 754 -23.65 -37.81 4.14
N LEU A 755 -23.69 -39.14 4.12
CA LEU A 755 -23.53 -39.96 5.32
C LEU A 755 -22.25 -39.57 6.05
N GLN A 756 -22.38 -39.40 7.36
CA GLN A 756 -21.26 -39.05 8.22
C GLN A 756 -20.18 -40.15 8.15
N ALA A 757 -18.95 -39.77 7.80
CA ALA A 757 -17.83 -40.69 7.87
C ALA A 757 -17.57 -41.15 9.31
N SER A 758 -17.00 -42.34 9.47
CA SER A 758 -16.58 -42.84 10.78
C SER A 758 -15.31 -42.12 11.22
N TYR A 759 -15.50 -41.00 11.91
CA TYR A 759 -14.42 -40.14 12.39
C TYR A 759 -13.72 -40.70 13.64
N PRO A 760 -12.37 -40.66 13.72
CA PRO A 760 -11.62 -40.98 14.94
C PRO A 760 -12.02 -40.06 16.12
N GLN A 761 -12.33 -40.64 17.28
CA GLN A 761 -12.93 -39.92 18.42
C GLN A 761 -11.93 -39.45 19.50
N LYS A 762 -10.63 -39.74 19.36
CA LYS A 762 -9.65 -39.53 20.45
C LYS A 762 -8.38 -38.76 20.04
N LYS A 763 -8.30 -38.29 18.80
CA LYS A 763 -7.14 -37.56 18.27
C LYS A 763 -7.63 -36.26 17.65
N ALA A 764 -6.83 -35.20 17.76
CA ALA A 764 -7.13 -33.95 17.09
C ALA A 764 -6.69 -34.00 15.62
N TYR A 765 -7.50 -33.48 14.69
CA TYR A 765 -7.18 -33.44 13.26
C TYR A 765 -8.10 -32.47 12.50
N TYR A 766 -7.63 -32.04 11.33
CA TYR A 766 -8.48 -31.39 10.32
C TYR A 766 -9.14 -32.44 9.44
N ALA A 767 -10.43 -32.30 9.16
CA ALA A 767 -11.17 -33.27 8.34
C ALA A 767 -11.47 -32.71 6.95
N GLU A 768 -11.38 -33.58 5.94
CA GLU A 768 -11.85 -33.30 4.60
C GLU A 768 -13.33 -32.93 4.64
N ALA A 769 -13.67 -31.81 3.98
CA ALA A 769 -15.05 -31.45 3.74
C ALA A 769 -15.17 -30.65 2.44
N ASP A 770 -16.30 -30.79 1.75
CA ASP A 770 -16.63 -30.04 0.54
C ASP A 770 -15.57 -30.14 -0.60
N GLY A 771 -14.78 -31.22 -0.60
CA GLY A 771 -13.76 -31.47 -1.63
C GLY A 771 -12.38 -30.86 -1.37
N TYR A 772 -12.09 -30.42 -0.14
CA TYR A 772 -10.77 -29.92 0.24
C TYR A 772 -10.44 -30.09 1.73
N LEU A 773 -9.16 -29.86 2.05
CA LEU A 773 -8.58 -29.64 3.37
C LEU A 773 -7.81 -28.32 3.36
N CYS A 774 -8.22 -27.33 4.15
CA CYS A 774 -7.53 -26.04 4.31
C CYS A 774 -7.06 -25.90 5.76
N ILE A 775 -5.74 -25.83 5.95
CA ILE A 775 -5.09 -25.96 7.25
C ILE A 775 -4.27 -24.69 7.51
N PRO A 776 -4.56 -23.92 8.57
CA PRO A 776 -3.75 -22.77 8.93
C PRO A 776 -2.36 -23.22 9.37
N ALA A 777 -1.32 -22.43 9.09
CA ALA A 777 0.07 -22.82 9.35
C ALA A 777 0.33 -23.09 10.85
N ASP A 778 -0.31 -22.35 11.75
CA ASP A 778 -0.22 -22.53 13.20
C ASP A 778 -1.11 -23.67 13.74
N GLY A 779 -1.82 -24.39 12.88
CA GLY A 779 -2.70 -25.51 13.21
C GLY A 779 -2.01 -26.86 13.44
N TYR A 780 -0.69 -26.89 13.67
CA TYR A 780 0.07 -28.14 13.84
C TYR A 780 -0.26 -28.83 15.18
N GLN A 781 -0.16 -30.16 15.23
CA GLN A 781 -0.32 -30.95 16.46
C GLN A 781 1.02 -31.23 17.14
N LYS A 782 2.11 -31.23 16.39
CA LYS A 782 3.46 -31.43 16.92
C LYS A 782 4.48 -30.58 16.17
N LYS A 783 5.34 -29.89 16.92
CA LYS A 783 6.47 -29.11 16.44
C LYS A 783 7.75 -29.73 16.95
N ASP A 784 8.65 -30.09 16.05
CA ASP A 784 10.03 -30.49 16.36
C ASP A 784 10.96 -29.37 15.86
N ASN A 785 11.88 -28.92 16.72
CA ASN A 785 12.88 -27.89 16.42
C ASN A 785 14.29 -28.49 16.53
N ASN A 786 15.29 -27.78 16.00
CA ASN A 786 16.70 -28.08 16.21
C ASN A 786 17.37 -27.01 17.10
N GLU A 787 18.62 -27.24 17.51
CA GLU A 787 19.34 -26.34 18.45
C GLU A 787 19.69 -24.96 17.86
N MET A 788 19.72 -24.79 16.54
CA MET A 788 20.16 -23.56 15.86
C MET A 788 19.01 -22.71 15.31
N ILE A 789 17.96 -23.35 14.82
CA ILE A 789 16.81 -22.73 14.20
C ILE A 789 15.53 -23.43 14.66
N CYS A 790 14.46 -22.66 14.86
CA CYS A 790 13.20 -23.15 15.39
C CYS A 790 12.01 -22.53 14.65
N TRP A 791 10.89 -23.24 14.64
CA TRP A 791 9.62 -22.71 14.17
C TRP A 791 9.01 -21.78 15.21
N ARG A 792 8.77 -20.53 14.82
CA ARG A 792 8.08 -19.50 15.60
C ARG A 792 6.80 -19.05 14.91
N GLN A 793 5.82 -18.66 15.73
CA GLN A 793 4.56 -18.09 15.27
C GLN A 793 4.71 -16.58 15.14
N ILE A 794 4.32 -16.02 13.99
CA ILE A 794 4.18 -14.58 13.79
C ILE A 794 2.69 -14.25 13.82
N ARG A 795 2.27 -13.57 14.87
CA ARG A 795 0.87 -13.23 15.10
C ARG A 795 0.37 -12.22 14.08
N ASP A 796 -0.88 -12.37 13.65
CA ASP A 796 -1.58 -11.44 12.76
C ASP A 796 -0.88 -11.19 11.40
N LEU A 797 -0.05 -12.15 10.97
CA LEU A 797 0.57 -12.17 9.65
C LEU A 797 -0.03 -13.25 8.74
N GLY A 798 -1.07 -13.97 9.16
CA GLY A 798 -1.77 -14.91 8.27
C GLY A 798 -2.43 -14.19 7.08
N ARG A 799 -2.53 -14.87 5.94
CA ARG A 799 -3.22 -14.37 4.76
C ARG A 799 -4.73 -14.42 5.01
N GLU A 800 -5.43 -13.30 4.83
CA GLU A 800 -6.87 -13.08 5.16
C GLU A 800 -7.15 -12.95 6.67
N GLY A 801 -6.45 -13.74 7.49
CA GLY A 801 -6.54 -13.71 8.94
C GLY A 801 -5.59 -14.72 9.58
N GLY A 802 -5.46 -14.68 10.91
CA GLY A 802 -4.68 -15.67 11.67
C GLY A 802 -3.19 -15.41 11.68
N ASN A 803 -2.39 -16.47 11.87
CA ASN A 803 -0.95 -16.36 12.13
C ASN A 803 -0.14 -17.04 11.01
N ALA A 804 1.12 -16.62 10.86
CA ALA A 804 2.09 -17.31 10.01
C ALA A 804 3.08 -18.13 10.87
N MET A 805 3.69 -19.15 10.27
CA MET A 805 4.81 -19.88 10.86
C MET A 805 6.09 -19.53 10.11
N GLU A 806 7.14 -19.14 10.84
CA GLU A 806 8.44 -18.75 10.32
C GLU A 806 9.56 -19.58 10.98
N LEU A 807 10.57 -19.98 10.21
CA LEU A 807 11.83 -20.48 10.76
C LEU A 807 12.74 -19.31 11.16
N ALA A 808 13.21 -19.29 12.40
CA ALA A 808 14.14 -18.27 12.90
C ALA A 808 15.26 -18.90 13.72
N TYR A 809 16.26 -18.11 14.13
CA TYR A 809 17.28 -18.60 15.07
C TYR A 809 16.64 -19.02 16.39
N ALA A 810 17.11 -20.14 16.96
CA ALA A 810 16.67 -20.60 18.26
C ALA A 810 17.16 -19.65 19.36
N GLU A 811 16.30 -19.36 20.33
CA GLU A 811 16.71 -18.67 21.57
C GLU A 811 17.60 -19.62 22.40
N GLN A 812 18.58 -19.08 23.13
CA GLN A 812 19.48 -19.86 23.99
C GLN A 812 18.68 -20.56 25.09
N ASN A 813 18.13 -21.75 24.83
CA ASN A 813 17.60 -22.76 25.77
C ASN A 813 16.82 -23.90 25.07
N GLU A 814 16.60 -23.88 23.75
CA GLU A 814 15.97 -25.02 23.05
C GLU A 814 17.03 -26.07 22.65
N CYS A 815 17.13 -27.15 23.43
CA CYS A 815 17.95 -28.32 23.06
C CYS A 815 17.07 -29.34 22.33
N ALA A 816 17.34 -29.60 21.04
CA ALA A 816 16.73 -30.72 20.32
C ALA A 816 17.55 -31.19 19.10
N GLN A 817 17.70 -32.52 18.97
CA GLN A 817 18.53 -33.23 17.99
C GLN A 817 17.77 -33.66 16.70
N LYS A 818 16.70 -32.96 16.28
CA LYS A 818 15.82 -33.39 15.16
C LYS A 818 15.74 -32.36 14.02
N GLU A 819 15.25 -32.79 12.85
CA GLU A 819 14.90 -31.89 11.74
C GLU A 819 13.72 -30.96 12.10
N ASN A 820 13.71 -29.72 11.62
CA ASN A 820 12.65 -28.75 11.93
C ASN A 820 11.36 -29.09 11.20
N THR A 821 10.42 -29.70 11.91
CA THR A 821 9.20 -30.26 11.30
C THR A 821 7.94 -29.79 12.03
N LEU A 822 6.94 -29.40 11.25
CA LEU A 822 5.56 -29.21 11.71
C LEU A 822 4.71 -30.38 11.22
N ASN A 823 4.02 -31.04 12.16
CA ASN A 823 3.21 -32.22 11.89
C ASN A 823 1.72 -31.88 12.06
N TYR A 824 0.95 -32.09 11.02
CA TYR A 824 -0.49 -31.85 10.97
C TYR A 824 -1.23 -33.17 10.84
N SER A 825 -2.13 -33.46 11.77
CA SER A 825 -3.03 -34.60 11.69
C SER A 825 -4.22 -34.23 10.80
N ILE A 826 -4.43 -35.02 9.75
CA ILE A 826 -5.52 -34.82 8.79
C ILE A 826 -6.34 -36.09 8.64
N PHE A 827 -7.62 -35.95 8.38
CA PHE A 827 -8.51 -37.06 8.05
C PHE A 827 -9.07 -36.86 6.65
N VAL A 828 -8.77 -37.81 5.76
CA VAL A 828 -9.20 -37.80 4.37
C VAL A 828 -10.29 -38.86 4.19
N GLU A 829 -11.43 -38.47 3.61
CA GLU A 829 -12.56 -39.36 3.36
C GLU A 829 -12.40 -40.14 2.05
N HIS A 830 -11.82 -39.50 1.03
CA HIS A 830 -11.67 -40.08 -0.30
C HIS A 830 -10.23 -40.53 -0.55
N SER A 831 -10.04 -41.64 -1.28
CA SER A 831 -8.71 -42.04 -1.76
C SER A 831 -8.45 -41.47 -3.16
N GLY A 832 -7.23 -41.06 -3.47
CA GLY A 832 -6.86 -40.56 -4.78
C GLY A 832 -5.56 -39.79 -4.83
N ASP A 833 -5.31 -39.17 -5.98
CA ASP A 833 -4.24 -38.18 -6.16
C ASP A 833 -4.80 -36.79 -5.88
N PHE A 834 -4.12 -36.02 -5.04
CA PHE A 834 -4.60 -34.71 -4.57
C PHE A 834 -3.60 -33.60 -4.84
N ILE A 835 -4.10 -32.44 -5.26
CA ILE A 835 -3.29 -31.24 -5.43
C ILE A 835 -3.01 -30.65 -4.04
N LEU A 836 -1.75 -30.38 -3.73
CA LEU A 836 -1.31 -29.68 -2.54
C LEU A 836 -0.83 -28.27 -2.94
N GLU A 837 -1.34 -27.25 -2.27
CA GLU A 837 -0.88 -25.87 -2.34
C GLU A 837 -0.36 -25.41 -0.96
N LEU A 838 0.82 -24.80 -0.94
CA LEU A 838 1.42 -24.18 0.23
C LEU A 838 1.58 -22.68 -0.02
N TYR A 839 0.90 -21.87 0.79
CA TYR A 839 0.87 -20.41 0.67
C TYR A 839 2.01 -19.80 1.47
N ARG A 840 3.10 -19.44 0.81
CA ARG A 840 4.28 -18.87 1.48
C ARG A 840 4.35 -17.35 1.35
N PHE A 841 4.90 -16.73 2.38
CA PHE A 841 5.39 -15.36 2.31
C PHE A 841 6.70 -15.30 1.53
N LEU A 842 7.05 -14.11 1.05
CA LEU A 842 8.33 -13.91 0.42
C LEU A 842 9.44 -13.87 1.47
N THR A 843 10.33 -14.84 1.38
CA THR A 843 11.69 -14.75 1.88
C THR A 843 12.56 -14.61 0.64
N LEU A 844 13.46 -13.63 0.59
CA LEU A 844 14.35 -13.43 -0.56
C LEU A 844 15.79 -13.82 -0.18
N ARG A 845 16.52 -14.33 -1.17
CA ARG A 845 17.92 -14.76 -1.03
C ARG A 845 18.63 -14.68 -2.40
N PRO A 846 19.13 -13.50 -2.79
CA PRO A 846 19.91 -13.32 -4.01
C PRO A 846 21.08 -14.32 -4.05
N GLY A 847 21.01 -15.30 -4.96
CA GLY A 847 22.06 -16.32 -5.15
C GLY A 847 21.79 -17.69 -4.49
N GLY A 848 20.64 -17.90 -3.84
CA GLY A 848 20.27 -19.20 -3.27
C GLY A 848 18.84 -19.63 -3.59
N ALA A 849 18.53 -20.90 -3.38
CA ALA A 849 17.16 -21.42 -3.44
C ALA A 849 16.56 -21.46 -2.03
N ILE A 850 15.23 -21.33 -1.96
CA ILE A 850 14.43 -21.58 -0.76
C ILE A 850 13.67 -22.87 -0.98
N LYS A 851 13.78 -23.79 -0.03
CA LYS A 851 13.25 -25.14 -0.11
C LYS A 851 12.37 -25.45 1.08
N VAL A 852 11.25 -26.11 0.81
CA VAL A 852 10.39 -26.72 1.82
C VAL A 852 10.05 -28.13 1.38
N SER A 853 10.09 -29.08 2.30
CA SER A 853 9.75 -30.46 2.05
C SER A 853 8.39 -30.76 2.67
N VAL A 854 7.54 -31.46 1.92
CA VAL A 854 6.20 -31.88 2.36
C VAL A 854 6.02 -33.36 2.05
N TRP A 855 5.49 -34.13 3.00
CA TRP A 855 5.15 -35.54 2.79
C TRP A 855 4.02 -36.01 3.71
N LEU A 856 3.47 -37.17 3.39
CA LEU A 856 2.39 -37.79 4.13
C LEU A 856 2.89 -39.08 4.78
N ASP A 857 2.66 -39.25 6.08
CA ASP A 857 3.05 -40.42 6.86
C ASP A 857 4.54 -40.81 6.68
N GLU A 858 4.80 -41.98 6.09
CA GLU A 858 6.13 -42.53 5.83
C GLU A 858 6.54 -42.40 4.35
N ASP A 859 5.81 -41.62 3.54
CA ASP A 859 6.16 -41.36 2.14
C ASP A 859 7.44 -40.52 2.03
N GLU A 860 8.08 -40.60 0.85
CA GLU A 860 9.27 -39.80 0.53
C GLU A 860 8.96 -38.29 0.48
N PRO A 861 9.81 -37.43 1.09
CA PRO A 861 9.70 -35.97 1.02
C PRO A 861 9.62 -35.39 -0.40
N ILE A 862 8.55 -34.64 -0.68
CA ILE A 862 8.43 -33.83 -1.88
C ILE A 862 9.07 -32.46 -1.60
N VAL A 863 10.15 -32.15 -2.31
CA VAL A 863 10.83 -30.85 -2.18
C VAL A 863 10.19 -29.82 -3.11
N LEU A 864 9.62 -28.77 -2.53
CA LEU A 864 9.11 -27.60 -3.25
C LEU A 864 10.19 -26.52 -3.28
N THR A 865 10.41 -25.94 -4.46
CA THR A 865 11.38 -24.85 -4.69
C THR A 865 10.77 -23.75 -5.55
N THR A 866 11.40 -22.58 -5.56
CA THR A 866 10.93 -21.41 -6.31
C THR A 866 12.07 -20.64 -6.97
N GLU A 867 11.78 -20.04 -8.12
CA GLU A 867 12.68 -19.11 -8.81
C GLU A 867 12.56 -17.67 -8.27
N THR A 868 11.56 -17.40 -7.42
CA THR A 868 11.35 -16.11 -6.76
C THR A 868 12.35 -15.89 -5.63
N THR A 869 13.61 -15.63 -6.01
CA THR A 869 14.75 -15.51 -5.08
C THR A 869 15.17 -14.07 -4.80
N ASP A 870 14.71 -13.11 -5.62
CA ASP A 870 15.01 -11.68 -5.50
C ASP A 870 13.95 -10.87 -6.26
N GLU A 871 13.99 -9.55 -6.10
CA GLU A 871 13.22 -8.58 -6.88
C GLU A 871 13.31 -8.90 -8.39
N TRP A 872 12.17 -8.86 -9.09
CA TRP A 872 12.03 -9.14 -10.53
C TRP A 872 12.46 -10.54 -11.00
N LYS A 873 12.71 -11.51 -10.10
CA LYS A 873 12.99 -12.91 -10.46
C LYS A 873 11.78 -13.82 -10.22
N GLY A 874 11.65 -14.86 -11.04
CA GLY A 874 10.55 -15.82 -10.95
C GLY A 874 9.19 -15.12 -11.01
N SER A 875 8.32 -15.43 -10.05
CA SER A 875 6.98 -14.83 -9.94
C SER A 875 6.91 -13.64 -8.98
N TRP A 876 8.03 -12.96 -8.67
CA TRP A 876 8.09 -11.86 -7.69
C TRP A 876 6.99 -10.80 -7.89
N LYS A 877 6.80 -10.28 -9.13
CA LYS A 877 5.75 -9.30 -9.43
C LYS A 877 4.37 -9.83 -9.04
N ARG A 878 4.04 -11.07 -9.39
CA ARG A 878 2.76 -11.67 -9.01
C ARG A 878 2.66 -11.86 -7.50
N ALA A 879 3.75 -12.21 -6.83
CA ALA A 879 3.77 -12.48 -5.40
C ALA A 879 3.54 -11.23 -4.56
N VAL A 880 4.21 -10.11 -4.86
CA VAL A 880 3.99 -8.85 -4.13
C VAL A 880 2.59 -8.26 -4.36
N MET A 881 1.96 -8.58 -5.50
CA MET A 881 0.58 -8.18 -5.83
C MET A 881 -0.50 -9.10 -5.21
N ASN A 882 -0.10 -10.14 -4.47
CA ASN A 882 -0.99 -11.13 -3.83
C ASN A 882 -0.59 -11.52 -2.39
N ASP A 883 0.42 -10.84 -1.84
CA ASP A 883 1.04 -11.09 -0.53
C ASP A 883 1.61 -12.50 -0.36
N GLY A 884 2.55 -12.84 -1.25
CA GLY A 884 3.23 -14.12 -1.26
C GLY A 884 2.93 -14.96 -2.49
N GLU A 885 3.42 -16.19 -2.49
CA GLU A 885 3.26 -17.11 -3.61
C GLU A 885 2.70 -18.47 -3.17
N ILE A 886 2.15 -19.19 -4.16
CA ILE A 886 1.58 -20.52 -3.96
C ILE A 886 2.55 -21.52 -4.56
N LEU A 887 3.08 -22.41 -3.71
CA LEU A 887 3.86 -23.57 -4.14
C LEU A 887 2.93 -24.76 -4.31
N THR A 888 2.93 -25.38 -5.50
CA THR A 888 1.98 -26.47 -5.84
C THR A 888 2.71 -27.79 -6.07
N SER A 889 2.11 -28.90 -5.63
CA SER A 889 2.53 -30.25 -5.96
C SER A 889 1.36 -31.24 -5.92
N THR A 890 1.63 -32.54 -6.06
CA THR A 890 0.64 -33.62 -6.03
C THR A 890 1.02 -34.67 -5.00
N LEU A 891 0.12 -34.93 -4.05
CA LEU A 891 0.16 -36.10 -3.18
C LEU A 891 -0.44 -37.28 -3.95
N LYS A 892 0.31 -38.39 -4.07
CA LYS A 892 -0.08 -39.53 -4.90
C LYS A 892 -0.58 -40.69 -4.04
N ASN A 893 -1.58 -41.42 -4.54
CA ASN A 893 -2.12 -42.63 -3.90
C ASN A 893 -2.52 -42.43 -2.43
N VAL A 894 -3.07 -41.26 -2.07
CA VAL A 894 -3.54 -41.01 -0.72
C VAL A 894 -4.73 -41.92 -0.43
N HIS A 895 -4.67 -42.67 0.66
CA HIS A 895 -5.77 -43.54 1.08
C HIS A 895 -6.78 -42.78 1.94
N SER A 896 -8.00 -43.30 2.09
CA SER A 896 -8.97 -42.75 3.03
C SER A 896 -8.56 -43.13 4.46
N GLY A 897 -8.52 -42.17 5.38
CA GLY A 897 -8.16 -42.43 6.76
C GLY A 897 -7.49 -41.24 7.44
N LEU A 898 -6.90 -41.51 8.61
CA LEU A 898 -6.10 -40.55 9.35
C LEU A 898 -4.66 -40.61 8.84
N HIS A 899 -4.11 -39.44 8.52
CA HIS A 899 -2.74 -39.26 8.07
C HIS A 899 -2.03 -38.18 8.88
N THR A 900 -0.70 -38.19 8.83
CA THR A 900 0.14 -37.10 9.31
C THR A 900 0.80 -36.41 8.12
N LEU A 901 0.43 -35.16 7.87
CA LEU A 901 1.13 -34.31 6.92
C LEU A 901 2.32 -33.64 7.62
N HIS A 902 3.49 -33.78 7.03
CA HIS A 902 4.73 -33.23 7.54
C HIS A 902 5.17 -32.05 6.67
N VAL A 903 5.62 -30.97 7.30
CA VAL A 903 6.25 -29.82 6.63
C VAL A 903 7.58 -29.55 7.31
N ALA A 904 8.68 -29.58 6.54
CA ALA A 904 10.01 -29.32 7.05
C ALA A 904 10.80 -28.36 6.16
N SER A 905 11.64 -27.53 6.76
CA SER A 905 12.61 -26.70 6.02
C SER A 905 13.86 -26.48 6.87
N SER A 906 14.96 -26.21 6.19
CA SER A 906 16.24 -25.77 6.79
C SER A 906 16.59 -24.33 6.42
N ASP A 907 15.75 -23.68 5.60
CA ASP A 907 16.02 -22.34 5.12
C ASP A 907 15.50 -21.31 6.12
N LEU A 908 16.45 -20.60 6.74
CA LEU A 908 16.17 -19.52 7.67
C LEU A 908 15.20 -18.50 7.05
N TYR A 909 14.23 -18.07 7.86
CA TYR A 909 13.16 -17.13 7.55
C TYR A 909 12.14 -17.63 6.53
N PHE A 910 12.13 -18.92 6.16
CA PHE A 910 11.02 -19.49 5.43
C PHE A 910 9.73 -19.31 6.23
N THR A 911 8.72 -18.70 5.60
CA THR A 911 7.46 -18.31 6.25
C THR A 911 6.26 -18.70 5.41
N PHE A 912 5.22 -19.25 6.03
CA PHE A 912 3.98 -19.63 5.34
C PHE A 912 2.73 -19.43 6.21
N SER A 913 1.57 -19.26 5.56
CA SER A 913 0.29 -18.95 6.22
C SER A 913 -0.69 -20.12 6.26
N LYS A 914 -0.72 -20.96 5.23
CA LYS A 914 -1.63 -22.11 5.17
C LYS A 914 -1.24 -23.14 4.13
N ILE A 915 -1.87 -24.31 4.25
CA ILE A 915 -1.77 -25.45 3.33
C ILE A 915 -3.17 -25.79 2.85
N VAL A 916 -3.33 -26.07 1.57
CA VAL A 916 -4.60 -26.54 0.98
C VAL A 916 -4.36 -27.83 0.22
N ILE A 917 -5.18 -28.86 0.50
CA ILE A 917 -5.22 -30.11 -0.26
C ILE A 917 -6.59 -30.19 -0.94
N TYR A 918 -6.62 -30.27 -2.26
CA TYR A 918 -7.85 -30.40 -3.02
C TYR A 918 -8.12 -31.87 -3.31
N THR A 919 -9.25 -32.38 -2.78
CA THR A 919 -9.73 -33.75 -3.01
C THR A 919 -10.74 -33.85 -4.15
N LYS A 920 -11.11 -32.70 -4.72
CA LYS A 920 -11.88 -32.54 -5.97
C LYS A 920 -11.22 -31.48 -6.86
N GLU A 921 -11.84 -31.21 -8.00
CA GLU A 921 -11.41 -30.13 -8.89
C GLU A 921 -11.37 -28.79 -8.13
N LYS A 922 -10.24 -28.09 -8.25
CA LYS A 922 -10.03 -26.78 -7.63
C LYS A 922 -10.95 -25.75 -8.28
N VAL A 923 -11.63 -24.96 -7.46
CA VAL A 923 -12.32 -23.75 -7.91
C VAL A 923 -11.36 -22.58 -7.80
N GLU A 924 -11.19 -21.83 -8.90
CA GLU A 924 -10.31 -20.66 -8.92
C GLU A 924 -10.81 -19.55 -7.98
N SER A 925 -9.89 -19.02 -7.18
CA SER A 925 -10.11 -17.94 -6.22
C SER A 925 -8.76 -17.33 -5.84
N ASN A 926 -8.76 -16.10 -5.32
CA ASN A 926 -7.52 -15.49 -4.87
C ASN A 926 -7.13 -15.96 -3.45
N MET A 927 -8.09 -16.05 -2.54
CA MET A 927 -7.93 -16.36 -1.12
C MET A 927 -7.85 -17.87 -0.87
N GLY A 928 -8.42 -18.72 -1.72
CA GLY A 928 -8.57 -20.16 -1.46
C GLY A 928 -9.81 -20.47 -0.60
N PRO A 929 -10.04 -21.75 -0.28
CA PRO A 929 -11.18 -22.17 0.54
C PRO A 929 -11.08 -21.72 2.01
N LEU A 930 -12.22 -21.80 2.71
CA LEU A 930 -12.35 -21.60 4.17
C LEU A 930 -11.54 -22.63 4.95
N VAL A 931 -11.20 -22.34 6.21
CA VAL A 931 -10.48 -23.29 7.06
C VAL A 931 -11.33 -24.55 7.26
N SER A 932 -10.71 -25.71 7.10
CA SER A 932 -11.39 -26.98 7.26
C SER A 932 -11.80 -27.23 8.71
N PRO A 933 -12.85 -28.05 8.93
CA PRO A 933 -13.32 -28.41 10.24
C PRO A 933 -12.21 -29.08 11.06
N PHE A 934 -12.06 -28.65 12.30
CA PHE A 934 -11.05 -29.17 13.21
C PHE A 934 -11.73 -29.90 14.37
N PHE A 935 -11.44 -31.19 14.52
CA PHE A 935 -11.82 -31.93 15.71
C PHE A 935 -10.70 -31.80 16.74
N ASP A 936 -10.98 -31.31 17.94
CA ASP A 936 -9.95 -31.09 18.97
C ASP A 936 -9.66 -32.31 19.86
N GLY A 937 -10.26 -33.46 19.53
CA GLY A 937 -10.24 -34.67 20.36
C GLY A 937 -11.47 -34.83 21.25
N SER A 938 -12.33 -33.81 21.32
CA SER A 938 -13.58 -33.83 22.08
C SER A 938 -14.77 -33.21 21.33
N SER A 939 -14.52 -32.13 20.57
CA SER A 939 -15.55 -31.34 19.91
C SER A 939 -15.09 -30.86 18.54
N TRP A 940 -16.05 -30.57 17.66
CA TRP A 940 -15.80 -30.00 16.34
C TRP A 940 -15.77 -28.47 16.43
N LYS A 941 -14.72 -27.86 15.86
CA LYS A 941 -14.58 -26.43 15.64
C LYS A 941 -14.70 -26.15 14.15
N GLN A 942 -15.55 -25.21 13.79
CA GLN A 942 -15.73 -24.74 12.42
C GLN A 942 -15.57 -23.23 12.40
N GLU A 943 -15.05 -22.70 11.29
CA GLU A 943 -15.02 -21.26 11.06
C GLU A 943 -16.47 -20.75 10.96
N GLU A 944 -16.88 -19.86 11.88
CA GLU A 944 -18.20 -19.24 11.82
C GLU A 944 -18.24 -18.22 10.67
N LYS A 945 -19.30 -18.29 9.84
CA LYS A 945 -19.56 -17.28 8.82
C LYS A 945 -19.89 -15.95 9.50
N LYS A 946 -18.92 -15.06 9.63
CA LYS A 946 -19.14 -13.68 10.07
C LYS A 946 -19.95 -12.95 8.98
N ARG A 947 -21.27 -12.88 9.17
CA ARG A 947 -22.10 -11.99 8.36
C ARG A 947 -21.98 -10.57 8.91
N LEU A 948 -21.88 -9.61 8.01
CA LEU A 948 -22.15 -8.23 8.39
C LEU A 948 -23.59 -8.18 8.92
N SER A 949 -23.77 -7.88 10.21
CA SER A 949 -25.10 -7.54 10.72
C SER A 949 -25.61 -6.35 9.89
N GLU A 950 -26.87 -6.33 9.50
CA GLU A 950 -27.53 -5.21 8.79
C GLU A 950 -27.64 -3.93 9.65
N GLY A 951 -26.62 -3.61 10.44
CA GLY A 951 -26.38 -2.29 10.99
C GLY A 951 -25.80 -1.43 9.88
N PHE A 952 -26.64 -0.61 9.25
CA PHE A 952 -26.14 0.50 8.46
C PHE A 952 -25.25 1.37 9.34
N SER A 953 -24.16 1.87 8.77
CA SER A 953 -23.44 3.01 9.34
C SER A 953 -24.46 4.07 9.72
N LYS A 954 -24.45 4.51 10.98
CA LYS A 954 -25.32 5.59 11.45
C LYS A 954 -24.76 6.96 11.09
N ILE A 955 -23.53 7.02 10.59
CA ILE A 955 -22.91 8.26 10.13
C ILE A 955 -23.73 8.81 8.97
N ASN A 956 -24.33 9.96 9.21
CA ASN A 956 -24.95 10.73 8.15
C ASN A 956 -23.83 11.45 7.38
N TRP A 957 -23.41 10.87 6.26
CA TRP A 957 -22.30 11.39 5.45
C TRP A 957 -22.46 12.86 5.04
N SER A 958 -23.69 13.35 4.85
CA SER A 958 -23.91 14.76 4.54
C SER A 958 -23.69 15.68 5.73
N GLU A 959 -23.91 15.18 6.96
CA GLU A 959 -23.60 15.92 8.18
C GLU A 959 -22.10 15.87 8.48
N GLU A 960 -21.48 14.69 8.31
CA GLU A 960 -20.08 14.48 8.67
C GLU A 960 -19.11 15.09 7.65
N TYR A 961 -19.36 14.89 6.35
CA TYR A 961 -18.46 15.33 5.27
C TYR A 961 -18.94 16.58 4.53
N GLY A 962 -20.13 17.09 4.89
CA GLY A 962 -20.85 18.05 4.08
C GLY A 962 -21.49 17.40 2.84
N ASP A 963 -22.12 18.21 2.00
CA ASP A 963 -22.72 17.78 0.73
C ASP A 963 -22.14 18.65 -0.42
N PRO A 964 -20.86 18.45 -0.78
CA PRO A 964 -20.27 19.17 -1.90
C PRO A 964 -21.06 18.87 -3.18
N SER A 965 -21.20 19.88 -4.05
CA SER A 965 -21.87 19.69 -5.32
C SER A 965 -21.13 18.65 -6.17
N GLU A 966 -21.85 17.97 -7.07
CA GLU A 966 -21.21 17.01 -7.97
C GLU A 966 -20.09 17.65 -8.79
N GLU A 967 -20.29 18.89 -9.25
CA GLU A 967 -19.27 19.68 -9.96
C GLU A 967 -17.98 19.88 -9.15
N THR A 968 -18.09 20.04 -7.83
CA THR A 968 -16.93 20.20 -6.94
C THR A 968 -16.13 18.91 -6.79
N LEU A 969 -16.77 17.75 -6.94
CA LEU A 969 -16.13 16.44 -6.85
C LEU A 969 -15.58 15.93 -8.18
N LEU A 970 -15.83 16.62 -9.30
CA LEU A 970 -15.33 16.20 -10.61
C LEU A 970 -13.82 16.41 -10.70
N LEU A 971 -13.12 15.37 -11.14
CA LEU A 971 -11.73 15.47 -11.55
C LEU A 971 -11.64 16.24 -12.89
N PRO A 972 -10.57 17.01 -13.11
CA PRO A 972 -10.39 17.69 -14.40
C PRO A 972 -10.17 16.69 -15.53
N MET A 973 -10.62 17.06 -16.73
CA MET A 973 -10.39 16.29 -17.96
C MET A 973 -8.97 16.50 -18.45
N LEU A 974 -8.26 15.40 -18.70
CA LEU A 974 -6.87 15.43 -19.13
C LEU A 974 -6.76 15.33 -20.66
N TYR A 975 -5.72 15.93 -21.23
CA TYR A 975 -5.44 15.97 -22.66
C TYR A 975 -3.99 15.55 -22.97
N ALA A 976 -3.83 14.73 -24.02
CA ALA A 976 -2.55 14.44 -24.67
C ALA A 976 -2.67 14.77 -26.16
N ASP A 977 -2.11 15.89 -26.58
CA ASP A 977 -2.11 16.34 -27.97
C ASP A 977 -0.95 15.77 -28.79
N ILE A 978 -0.79 16.22 -30.04
CA ILE A 978 0.29 15.78 -30.94
C ILE A 978 1.70 16.14 -30.44
N ASP A 979 1.80 17.17 -29.58
CA ASP A 979 3.05 17.64 -29.01
C ASP A 979 3.33 16.99 -27.64
N PHE A 980 2.44 16.13 -27.17
CA PHE A 980 2.54 15.48 -25.87
C PHE A 980 3.90 14.80 -25.67
N TRP A 981 4.40 14.03 -26.64
CA TRP A 981 5.69 13.33 -26.45
C TRP A 981 6.95 14.16 -26.73
N LYS A 982 6.83 15.47 -27.00
CA LYS A 982 7.98 16.36 -27.22
C LYS A 982 8.75 16.70 -25.93
N SER A 983 8.19 16.41 -24.76
CA SER A 983 8.84 16.60 -23.47
C SER A 983 8.83 15.30 -22.66
N GLU A 984 9.73 15.19 -21.67
CA GLU A 984 9.70 14.11 -20.68
C GLU A 984 8.38 14.15 -19.88
N ARG A 985 7.79 12.98 -19.61
CA ARG A 985 6.43 12.87 -19.03
C ARG A 985 6.35 12.14 -17.68
N LEU A 986 7.48 11.85 -17.04
CA LEU A 986 7.51 11.13 -15.76
C LEU A 986 6.93 11.98 -14.61
N TYR A 987 7.32 13.26 -14.51
CA TYR A 987 6.93 14.20 -13.45
C TYR A 987 6.07 15.37 -13.94
N THR A 988 5.58 15.31 -15.17
CA THR A 988 4.86 16.42 -15.80
C THR A 988 3.36 16.21 -15.69
N VAL A 989 2.69 17.15 -15.01
CA VAL A 989 1.23 17.22 -14.99
C VAL A 989 0.72 17.35 -16.43
N SER A 990 -0.28 16.56 -16.79
CA SER A 990 -0.89 16.62 -18.13
C SER A 990 -1.75 17.87 -18.27
N ASP A 991 -1.86 18.36 -19.50
CA ASP A 991 -2.76 19.46 -19.81
C ASP A 991 -4.19 19.10 -19.42
N GLN A 992 -4.93 20.06 -18.86
CA GLN A 992 -6.24 19.79 -18.27
C GLN A 992 -7.24 20.93 -18.44
N LYS A 993 -8.53 20.59 -18.43
CA LYS A 993 -9.66 21.54 -18.35
C LYS A 993 -10.59 21.15 -17.21
N THR A 994 -11.27 22.13 -16.64
CA THR A 994 -12.40 21.88 -15.73
C THR A 994 -13.46 21.06 -16.46
N GLU A 995 -13.81 19.91 -15.89
CA GLU A 995 -14.83 19.02 -16.43
C GLU A 995 -16.23 19.49 -16.02
N ARG A 996 -17.23 19.23 -16.87
CA ARG A 996 -18.65 19.46 -16.62
C ARG A 996 -19.42 18.35 -17.31
N LEU A 997 -20.31 17.68 -16.59
CA LEU A 997 -21.10 16.59 -17.16
C LEU A 997 -22.29 17.10 -18.01
N ALA A 998 -22.57 16.41 -19.10
CA ALA A 998 -23.82 16.52 -19.83
C ALA A 998 -24.99 15.92 -19.02
N PRO A 999 -26.26 16.22 -19.38
CA PRO A 999 -27.41 15.53 -18.79
C PRO A 999 -27.37 14.01 -19.01
N ALA A 1000 -28.02 13.27 -18.12
CA ALA A 1000 -28.12 11.81 -18.23
C ALA A 1000 -28.80 11.38 -19.54
N LYS A 1001 -28.12 10.52 -20.31
CA LYS A 1001 -28.54 10.03 -21.64
C LYS A 1001 -29.21 8.65 -21.58
N TYR A 1002 -28.61 7.68 -20.90
CA TYR A 1002 -29.06 6.28 -20.88
C TYR A 1002 -29.81 5.92 -19.58
N ILE A 1003 -30.95 6.56 -19.38
CA ILE A 1003 -31.78 6.39 -18.18
C ILE A 1003 -32.83 5.28 -18.33
N VAL A 1004 -33.22 4.71 -17.19
CA VAL A 1004 -34.38 3.82 -17.09
C VAL A 1004 -35.65 4.70 -17.13
N SER A 1005 -36.62 4.30 -17.95
CA SER A 1005 -37.92 4.98 -18.07
C SER A 1005 -38.72 4.87 -16.77
N GLU A 1006 -39.71 5.75 -16.57
CA GLU A 1006 -40.57 5.73 -15.37
C GLU A 1006 -41.26 4.37 -15.16
N ASP A 1007 -41.56 3.65 -16.25
CA ASP A 1007 -42.19 2.33 -16.22
C ASP A 1007 -41.20 1.17 -15.96
N GLY A 1008 -39.93 1.48 -15.67
CA GLY A 1008 -38.85 0.54 -15.40
C GLY A 1008 -38.17 -0.04 -16.66
N SER A 1009 -38.62 0.32 -17.87
CA SER A 1009 -38.02 -0.20 -19.11
C SER A 1009 -36.79 0.60 -19.56
N LYS A 1010 -35.93 -0.04 -20.34
CA LYS A 1010 -34.74 0.57 -20.92
C LYS A 1010 -34.46 -0.10 -22.27
N ASP A 1011 -34.17 0.67 -23.31
CA ASP A 1011 -33.64 0.17 -24.59
C ASP A 1011 -32.64 1.19 -25.16
N VAL A 1012 -31.39 1.06 -24.72
CA VAL A 1012 -30.29 1.96 -25.11
C VAL A 1012 -30.01 1.89 -26.60
N VAL A 1013 -30.09 0.69 -27.20
CA VAL A 1013 -29.79 0.49 -28.62
C VAL A 1013 -30.75 1.27 -29.52
N SER A 1014 -32.00 1.44 -29.08
CA SER A 1014 -32.98 2.27 -29.80
C SER A 1014 -32.60 3.75 -29.90
N LEU A 1015 -31.68 4.23 -29.05
CA LEU A 1015 -31.25 5.63 -28.97
C LEU A 1015 -30.04 5.94 -29.87
N PHE A 1016 -29.34 4.94 -30.43
CA PHE A 1016 -28.14 5.15 -31.23
C PHE A 1016 -28.39 5.87 -32.57
N GLY A 1017 -29.65 5.92 -33.01
CA GLY A 1017 -30.02 6.40 -34.34
C GLY A 1017 -29.63 5.41 -35.45
N SER A 1018 -29.67 5.87 -36.70
CA SER A 1018 -29.24 5.08 -37.87
C SER A 1018 -28.69 6.01 -38.96
N GLY A 1019 -27.90 5.45 -39.87
CA GLY A 1019 -27.30 6.20 -40.99
C GLY A 1019 -25.79 6.38 -40.86
N ARG A 1020 -25.19 7.06 -41.84
CA ARG A 1020 -23.75 7.35 -41.90
C ARG A 1020 -23.42 8.56 -41.04
N PHE A 1021 -22.21 8.61 -40.50
CA PHE A 1021 -21.72 9.76 -39.70
C PHE A 1021 -21.22 10.85 -40.64
N CYS A 1022 -21.92 11.99 -40.71
CA CYS A 1022 -21.60 13.04 -41.67
C CYS A 1022 -20.77 14.18 -41.05
N GLU A 1023 -19.58 14.41 -41.58
CA GLU A 1023 -18.70 15.50 -41.14
C GLU A 1023 -19.40 16.85 -41.25
N GLN A 1024 -19.28 17.66 -40.18
CA GLN A 1024 -19.85 19.00 -40.10
C GLN A 1024 -18.76 19.98 -39.68
N ASN A 1025 -18.54 21.00 -40.51
CA ASN A 1025 -17.59 22.09 -40.23
C ASN A 1025 -16.19 21.61 -39.84
N GLY A 1026 -15.70 20.56 -40.50
CA GLY A 1026 -14.40 19.94 -40.29
C GLY A 1026 -14.33 18.94 -39.14
N THR A 1027 -15.47 18.51 -38.58
CA THR A 1027 -15.53 17.69 -37.36
C THR A 1027 -16.48 16.49 -37.48
N LEU A 1028 -16.05 15.35 -36.92
CA LEU A 1028 -16.85 14.16 -36.60
C LEU A 1028 -16.72 13.85 -35.11
N ALA A 1029 -17.85 13.62 -34.45
CA ALA A 1029 -17.97 13.24 -33.05
C ALA A 1029 -18.81 11.96 -32.98
N ILE A 1030 -18.20 10.84 -32.58
CA ILE A 1030 -18.77 9.50 -32.63
C ILE A 1030 -18.74 8.91 -31.22
N GLU A 1031 -19.87 8.35 -30.79
CA GLU A 1031 -19.98 7.55 -29.57
C GLU A 1031 -19.51 6.12 -29.89
N ALA A 1032 -18.58 5.57 -29.11
CA ALA A 1032 -17.98 4.28 -29.44
C ALA A 1032 -18.98 3.12 -29.36
N GLU A 1033 -19.95 3.20 -28.46
CA GLU A 1033 -21.00 2.19 -28.31
C GLU A 1033 -21.93 2.08 -29.51
N TYR A 1034 -21.96 3.06 -30.43
CA TYR A 1034 -22.79 2.96 -31.64
C TYR A 1034 -22.37 1.81 -32.55
N ALA A 1035 -21.16 1.25 -32.40
CA ALA A 1035 -20.77 0.02 -33.09
C ALA A 1035 -21.65 -1.20 -32.73
N LEU A 1036 -22.32 -1.16 -31.56
CA LEU A 1036 -23.29 -2.18 -31.14
C LEU A 1036 -24.62 -2.13 -31.91
N GLU A 1037 -24.85 -1.12 -32.75
CA GLU A 1037 -25.99 -1.10 -33.68
C GLU A 1037 -26.00 -2.34 -34.59
N ASN A 1038 -24.81 -2.85 -34.91
CA ASN A 1038 -24.61 -4.01 -35.79
C ASN A 1038 -25.36 -3.88 -37.12
N SER A 1039 -25.14 -2.75 -37.79
CA SER A 1039 -25.73 -2.42 -39.10
C SER A 1039 -24.65 -2.22 -40.16
N LYS A 1040 -25.07 -1.96 -41.40
CA LYS A 1040 -24.17 -1.60 -42.50
C LYS A 1040 -23.38 -0.30 -42.28
N ASN A 1041 -23.75 0.51 -41.29
CA ASN A 1041 -23.13 1.82 -41.03
C ASN A 1041 -22.29 1.84 -39.74
N ALA A 1042 -22.55 0.95 -38.80
CA ALA A 1042 -21.77 0.79 -37.57
C ALA A 1042 -21.87 -0.66 -37.10
N PHE A 1043 -20.75 -1.35 -36.96
CA PHE A 1043 -20.75 -2.78 -36.64
C PHE A 1043 -19.46 -3.24 -35.96
N LEU A 1044 -19.51 -4.44 -35.39
CA LEU A 1044 -18.38 -5.13 -34.77
C LEU A 1044 -17.87 -6.27 -35.65
N THR A 1045 -16.56 -6.52 -35.62
CA THR A 1045 -15.96 -7.75 -36.12
C THR A 1045 -15.29 -8.50 -34.98
N ALA A 1046 -15.40 -9.83 -35.02
CA ALA A 1046 -14.79 -10.70 -34.02
C ALA A 1046 -13.29 -10.87 -34.28
N GLY A 1047 -12.52 -10.84 -33.20
CA GLY A 1047 -11.15 -11.36 -33.18
C GLY A 1047 -11.11 -12.79 -32.64
N VAL A 1048 -9.91 -13.37 -32.59
CA VAL A 1048 -9.67 -14.70 -32.02
C VAL A 1048 -8.64 -14.63 -30.90
N ASP A 1049 -8.89 -15.32 -29.78
CA ASP A 1049 -7.89 -15.50 -28.72
C ASP A 1049 -6.92 -16.66 -29.04
N ALA A 1050 -5.96 -16.92 -28.14
CA ALA A 1050 -5.00 -18.02 -28.29
C ALA A 1050 -5.65 -19.41 -28.33
N ASN A 1051 -6.88 -19.54 -27.82
CA ASN A 1051 -7.67 -20.77 -27.82
C ASN A 1051 -8.67 -20.83 -28.99
N HIS A 1052 -8.59 -19.91 -29.95
CA HIS A 1052 -9.50 -19.76 -31.09
C HIS A 1052 -10.96 -19.47 -30.71
N ASN A 1053 -11.20 -18.91 -29.52
CA ASN A 1053 -12.51 -18.40 -29.15
C ASN A 1053 -12.75 -17.05 -29.83
N SER A 1054 -13.98 -16.83 -30.27
CA SER A 1054 -14.43 -15.55 -30.82
C SER A 1054 -14.53 -14.51 -29.72
N ILE A 1055 -13.84 -13.38 -29.87
CA ILE A 1055 -13.85 -12.25 -28.94
C ILE A 1055 -14.40 -11.01 -29.64
N LEU A 1056 -15.23 -10.22 -28.97
CA LEU A 1056 -15.80 -8.97 -29.49
C LEU A 1056 -15.50 -7.81 -28.53
N TRP A 1057 -15.58 -6.60 -29.06
CA TRP A 1057 -15.77 -5.42 -28.21
C TRP A 1057 -17.15 -5.50 -27.56
N GLU A 1058 -17.23 -5.17 -26.28
CA GLU A 1058 -18.48 -5.11 -25.53
C GLU A 1058 -18.58 -3.78 -24.76
N HIS A 1059 -19.80 -3.40 -24.35
CA HIS A 1059 -19.97 -2.18 -23.56
C HIS A 1059 -19.53 -2.36 -22.10
N THR A 1060 -19.19 -1.25 -21.46
CA THR A 1060 -18.98 -1.02 -20.02
C THR A 1060 -19.51 0.39 -19.71
N GLN A 1061 -19.67 0.77 -18.45
CA GLN A 1061 -20.03 2.17 -18.13
C GLN A 1061 -18.85 3.13 -18.37
N ALA A 1062 -19.20 4.38 -18.70
CA ALA A 1062 -18.32 5.54 -18.71
C ALA A 1062 -18.81 6.60 -17.69
N GLU A 1063 -17.98 7.63 -17.46
CA GLU A 1063 -18.27 8.72 -16.52
C GLU A 1063 -18.89 9.95 -17.20
N THR A 1064 -19.19 9.85 -18.49
CA THR A 1064 -19.86 10.86 -19.31
C THR A 1064 -21.39 10.77 -19.25
N ASP A 1065 -22.07 11.75 -19.84
CA ASP A 1065 -23.53 11.84 -19.95
C ASP A 1065 -24.19 11.70 -18.58
N GLY A 1066 -23.84 12.57 -17.63
CA GLY A 1066 -24.38 12.54 -16.27
C GLY A 1066 -24.10 11.21 -15.57
N LYS A 1067 -22.91 10.63 -15.84
CA LYS A 1067 -22.53 9.27 -15.45
C LYS A 1067 -23.57 8.26 -15.92
N THR A 1068 -24.04 8.32 -17.17
CA THR A 1068 -24.84 7.24 -17.76
C THR A 1068 -24.28 6.74 -19.07
N GLY A 1069 -23.21 7.37 -19.57
CA GLY A 1069 -22.51 7.01 -20.79
C GLY A 1069 -21.98 5.58 -20.79
N LEU A 1070 -21.66 5.11 -22.00
CA LEU A 1070 -21.11 3.80 -22.25
C LEU A 1070 -19.74 3.94 -22.89
N ALA A 1071 -18.83 3.05 -22.54
CA ALA A 1071 -17.59 2.85 -23.26
C ALA A 1071 -17.54 1.43 -23.81
N MET A 1072 -16.66 1.19 -24.76
CA MET A 1072 -16.38 -0.11 -25.34
C MET A 1072 -15.08 -0.67 -24.77
N MET A 1073 -15.05 -1.96 -24.47
CA MET A 1073 -13.93 -2.69 -23.88
C MET A 1073 -13.85 -4.14 -24.40
N ILE A 1074 -12.67 -4.73 -24.41
CA ILE A 1074 -12.46 -6.15 -24.73
C ILE A 1074 -12.02 -6.90 -23.49
N GLU A 1075 -12.51 -8.13 -23.32
CA GLU A 1075 -12.25 -8.98 -22.15
C GLU A 1075 -11.91 -10.42 -22.56
N PRO A 1076 -11.24 -11.22 -21.70
CA PRO A 1076 -10.67 -10.87 -20.39
C PRO A 1076 -9.35 -10.08 -20.47
N TYR A 1077 -8.81 -9.69 -19.30
CA TYR A 1077 -7.50 -9.05 -19.16
C TYR A 1077 -6.36 -9.93 -19.70
N GLY A 1078 -5.31 -9.30 -20.24
CA GLY A 1078 -4.08 -9.96 -20.67
C GLY A 1078 -4.07 -10.49 -22.12
N LEU A 1079 -5.09 -10.18 -22.93
CA LEU A 1079 -5.08 -10.52 -24.36
C LEU A 1079 -4.29 -9.48 -25.16
N PHE A 1080 -3.50 -9.96 -26.12
CA PHE A 1080 -2.70 -9.14 -27.03
C PHE A 1080 -2.74 -9.67 -28.47
N TRP A 1081 -3.00 -8.79 -29.43
CA TRP A 1081 -3.06 -9.12 -30.85
C TRP A 1081 -1.91 -8.48 -31.63
N ASN A 1082 -0.98 -9.31 -32.11
CA ASN A 1082 0.10 -8.84 -32.98
C ASN A 1082 -0.43 -8.34 -34.33
N ASN A 1083 -1.31 -9.12 -34.95
CA ASN A 1083 -1.88 -8.84 -36.27
C ASN A 1083 -3.30 -8.28 -36.12
N ILE A 1084 -3.54 -7.11 -36.72
CA ILE A 1084 -4.82 -6.40 -36.63
C ILE A 1084 -5.99 -7.18 -37.26
N LYS A 1085 -5.72 -8.07 -38.21
CA LYS A 1085 -6.75 -8.90 -38.85
C LYS A 1085 -7.36 -9.95 -37.92
N ASP A 1086 -6.61 -10.32 -36.89
CA ASP A 1086 -7.02 -11.30 -35.88
C ASP A 1086 -7.64 -10.61 -34.65
N ALA A 1087 -7.59 -9.27 -34.61
CA ALA A 1087 -8.09 -8.45 -33.52
C ALA A 1087 -9.58 -8.11 -33.68
N PRO A 1088 -10.34 -8.01 -32.57
CA PRO A 1088 -11.71 -7.51 -32.62
C PRO A 1088 -11.76 -6.04 -33.02
N GLY A 1089 -12.72 -5.67 -33.88
CA GLY A 1089 -12.83 -4.34 -34.47
C GLY A 1089 -14.19 -3.66 -34.24
N MET A 1090 -14.16 -2.35 -34.03
CA MET A 1090 -15.31 -1.44 -34.14
C MET A 1090 -15.22 -0.68 -35.46
N HIS A 1091 -16.30 -0.63 -36.24
CA HIS A 1091 -16.30 -0.02 -37.57
C HIS A 1091 -17.40 1.03 -37.69
N TYR A 1092 -17.06 2.20 -38.26
CA TYR A 1092 -17.96 3.33 -38.44
C TYR A 1092 -17.89 3.84 -39.87
N LYS A 1093 -19.06 3.92 -40.51
CA LYS A 1093 -19.20 4.42 -41.87
C LYS A 1093 -19.37 5.93 -41.85
N ILE A 1094 -18.33 6.65 -42.25
CA ILE A 1094 -18.24 8.11 -42.20
C ILE A 1094 -18.39 8.72 -43.59
N GLN A 1095 -18.92 9.95 -43.65
CA GLN A 1095 -19.04 10.77 -44.84
C GLN A 1095 -18.28 12.07 -44.63
N ILE A 1096 -17.17 12.23 -45.33
CA ILE A 1096 -16.34 13.44 -45.32
C ILE A 1096 -16.84 14.42 -46.38
N CYS A 1097 -17.04 15.68 -46.00
CA CYS A 1097 -17.46 16.75 -46.91
C CYS A 1097 -16.26 17.58 -47.41
N HIS A 1098 -15.19 17.65 -46.62
CA HIS A 1098 -13.98 18.43 -46.92
C HIS A 1098 -12.73 17.55 -46.90
N SER A 1099 -12.04 17.43 -48.03
CA SER A 1099 -10.72 16.78 -48.08
C SER A 1099 -9.71 17.55 -47.24
N GLY A 1100 -8.81 16.86 -46.55
CA GLY A 1100 -7.72 17.48 -45.81
C GLY A 1100 -7.07 16.51 -44.83
N THR A 1101 -6.14 17.04 -44.04
CA THR A 1101 -5.52 16.31 -42.93
C THR A 1101 -6.40 16.44 -41.69
N TYR A 1102 -6.74 15.31 -41.09
CA TYR A 1102 -7.52 15.26 -39.85
C TYR A 1102 -6.68 14.61 -38.75
N THR A 1103 -6.95 15.03 -37.52
CA THR A 1103 -6.45 14.41 -36.30
C THR A 1103 -7.59 13.66 -35.64
N LEU A 1104 -7.33 12.40 -35.26
CA LEU A 1104 -8.25 11.56 -34.52
C LEU A 1104 -7.85 11.57 -33.05
N TRP A 1105 -8.83 11.89 -32.22
CA TRP A 1105 -8.79 11.86 -30.77
C TRP A 1105 -9.72 10.79 -30.24
N MET A 1106 -9.35 10.21 -29.10
CA MET A 1106 -10.18 9.27 -28.36
C MET A 1106 -10.28 9.66 -26.90
N LEU A 1107 -11.48 9.61 -26.34
CA LEU A 1107 -11.70 9.64 -24.91
C LEU A 1107 -11.56 8.21 -24.40
N MET A 1108 -10.50 7.94 -23.65
CA MET A 1108 -10.14 6.60 -23.25
C MET A 1108 -9.72 6.50 -21.79
N LYS A 1109 -9.66 5.26 -21.29
CA LYS A 1109 -9.09 4.89 -19.99
C LYS A 1109 -8.36 3.56 -20.10
N PHE A 1110 -7.17 3.49 -19.49
CA PHE A 1110 -6.38 2.28 -19.29
C PHE A 1110 -5.87 2.21 -17.85
N ASP A 1111 -5.49 1.01 -17.40
CA ASP A 1111 -5.12 0.78 -16.00
C ASP A 1111 -3.59 0.63 -15.80
N ASP A 1112 -2.89 0.15 -16.83
CA ASP A 1112 -1.45 -0.13 -16.83
C ASP A 1112 -0.91 -0.23 -18.27
N THR A 1113 0.36 -0.60 -18.43
CA THR A 1113 1.02 -0.82 -19.73
C THR A 1113 0.49 -2.04 -20.50
N ASP A 1114 -0.32 -2.88 -19.87
CA ASP A 1114 -0.86 -4.11 -20.47
C ASP A 1114 -2.28 -3.88 -21.03
N THR A 1115 -2.83 -2.66 -20.89
CA THR A 1115 -4.21 -2.29 -21.22
C THR A 1115 -4.35 -0.98 -22.01
N ASP A 1116 -3.25 -0.48 -22.57
CA ASP A 1116 -3.12 0.91 -23.06
C ASP A 1116 -3.01 1.06 -24.58
N LEU A 1117 -3.41 0.09 -25.39
CA LEU A 1117 -3.13 0.14 -26.84
C LEU A 1117 -4.29 -0.37 -27.73
N CYS A 1118 -4.55 0.38 -28.81
CA CYS A 1118 -5.39 0.00 -29.94
C CYS A 1118 -4.68 0.29 -31.27
N ALA A 1119 -5.24 -0.23 -32.36
CA ALA A 1119 -4.81 0.09 -33.72
C ALA A 1119 -5.97 0.69 -34.53
N LEU A 1120 -5.65 1.49 -35.54
CA LEU A 1120 -6.63 2.24 -36.32
C LEU A 1120 -6.47 1.91 -37.80
N ALA A 1121 -7.58 1.88 -38.54
CA ALA A 1121 -7.55 1.75 -39.99
C ALA A 1121 -8.60 2.64 -40.66
N LEU A 1122 -8.25 3.14 -41.84
CA LEU A 1122 -9.15 3.83 -42.75
C LEU A 1122 -9.28 3.01 -44.04
N ASP A 1123 -10.51 2.62 -44.39
CA ASP A 1123 -10.81 1.78 -45.56
C ASP A 1123 -9.99 0.48 -45.62
N GLY A 1124 -9.67 -0.09 -44.45
CA GLY A 1124 -8.88 -1.32 -44.32
C GLY A 1124 -7.36 -1.12 -44.36
N HIS A 1125 -6.89 0.12 -44.53
CA HIS A 1125 -5.48 0.48 -44.45
C HIS A 1125 -5.14 0.98 -43.04
N GLU A 1126 -4.18 0.35 -42.38
CA GLU A 1126 -3.72 0.73 -41.04
C GLU A 1126 -3.13 2.15 -41.08
N LEU A 1127 -3.48 2.95 -40.08
CA LEU A 1127 -2.99 4.32 -39.90
C LEU A 1127 -1.72 4.30 -39.04
N ASP A 1128 -0.74 5.13 -39.41
CA ASP A 1128 0.47 5.30 -38.62
C ASP A 1128 0.15 6.05 -37.30
N GLY A 1129 0.53 5.43 -36.19
CA GLY A 1129 0.35 5.94 -34.84
C GLY A 1129 1.65 6.08 -34.05
N GLU A 1130 2.82 5.83 -34.64
CA GLU A 1130 4.09 5.73 -33.90
C GLU A 1130 4.42 7.00 -33.11
N ILE A 1131 4.17 8.18 -33.67
CA ILE A 1131 4.45 9.47 -33.01
C ILE A 1131 3.55 9.75 -31.79
N TYR A 1132 2.46 9.00 -31.61
CA TYR A 1132 1.51 9.16 -30.51
C TYR A 1132 1.75 8.18 -29.36
N GLN A 1133 2.80 7.36 -29.46
CA GLN A 1133 3.11 6.28 -28.52
C GLN A 1133 4.54 6.44 -27.99
N GLN A 1134 4.77 5.94 -26.77
CA GLN A 1134 6.12 5.77 -26.22
C GLN A 1134 6.26 4.31 -25.78
N ASN A 1135 7.37 3.65 -26.12
CA ASN A 1135 7.64 2.24 -25.80
C ASN A 1135 6.52 1.28 -26.26
N GLY A 1136 5.84 1.58 -27.39
CA GLY A 1136 4.78 0.73 -27.95
C GLY A 1136 3.46 0.77 -27.20
N GLY A 1137 3.14 1.87 -26.51
CA GLY A 1137 1.90 2.07 -25.76
C GLY A 1137 1.51 3.54 -25.57
N PHE A 1138 0.31 3.78 -25.05
CA PHE A 1138 -0.18 5.11 -24.66
C PHE A 1138 0.11 5.46 -23.19
N PHE A 1139 0.61 4.51 -22.38
CA PHE A 1139 0.71 4.66 -20.93
C PHE A 1139 1.56 5.87 -20.50
N THR A 1140 1.01 6.64 -19.55
CA THR A 1140 1.75 7.53 -18.66
C THR A 1140 1.22 7.41 -17.24
N TYR A 1141 2.06 7.68 -16.24
CA TYR A 1141 1.60 7.71 -14.85
C TYR A 1141 0.47 8.73 -14.64
N SER A 1142 0.57 9.91 -15.25
CA SER A 1142 -0.43 10.99 -15.14
C SER A 1142 -1.82 10.64 -15.66
N MET A 1143 -1.92 9.67 -16.58
CA MET A 1143 -3.18 9.27 -17.21
C MET A 1143 -3.67 7.89 -16.75
N LYS A 1144 -2.86 7.18 -15.95
CA LYS A 1144 -3.23 5.89 -15.35
C LYS A 1144 -4.58 6.01 -14.66
N GLN A 1145 -5.53 5.14 -15.02
CA GLN A 1145 -6.86 5.06 -14.43
C GLN A 1145 -7.68 6.37 -14.50
N ARG A 1146 -7.32 7.31 -15.37
CA ARG A 1146 -8.09 8.54 -15.61
C ARG A 1146 -8.72 8.51 -16.99
N TRP A 1147 -9.95 8.98 -17.09
CA TRP A 1147 -10.54 9.32 -18.38
C TRP A 1147 -9.81 10.53 -18.97
N HIS A 1148 -9.34 10.39 -20.20
CA HIS A 1148 -8.55 11.43 -20.86
C HIS A 1148 -8.76 11.42 -22.37
N TRP A 1149 -8.67 12.61 -22.97
CA TRP A 1149 -8.61 12.78 -24.41
C TRP A 1149 -7.19 12.61 -24.91
N ARG A 1150 -7.00 11.76 -25.91
CA ARG A 1150 -5.69 11.50 -26.52
C ARG A 1150 -5.77 11.56 -28.03
N ALA A 1151 -4.88 12.35 -28.64
CA ALA A 1151 -4.61 12.25 -30.07
C ALA A 1151 -3.89 10.93 -30.35
N VAL A 1152 -4.37 10.16 -31.33
CA VAL A 1152 -3.87 8.80 -31.60
C VAL A 1152 -3.45 8.58 -33.06
N ALA A 1153 -3.88 9.45 -33.98
CA ALA A 1153 -3.44 9.44 -35.37
C ALA A 1153 -3.70 10.80 -36.05
N SER A 1154 -2.90 11.10 -37.08
CA SER A 1154 -3.20 12.12 -38.08
C SER A 1154 -3.08 11.52 -39.48
N PHE A 1155 -4.04 11.81 -40.35
CA PHE A 1155 -4.10 11.22 -41.68
C PHE A 1155 -4.82 12.12 -42.68
N ASP A 1156 -4.45 12.01 -43.95
CA ASP A 1156 -5.16 12.66 -45.04
C ASP A 1156 -6.37 11.83 -45.44
N ILE A 1157 -7.52 12.49 -45.57
CA ILE A 1157 -8.76 11.86 -46.02
C ILE A 1157 -9.37 12.69 -47.14
N THR A 1158 -9.83 12.01 -48.17
CA THR A 1158 -10.52 12.64 -49.30
C THR A 1158 -11.99 12.87 -48.98
N LYS A 1159 -12.62 13.85 -49.64
CA LYS A 1159 -14.07 13.96 -49.66
C LYS A 1159 -14.69 12.67 -50.21
N GLY A 1160 -15.55 12.04 -49.42
CA GLY A 1160 -16.10 10.74 -49.80
C GLY A 1160 -16.69 9.98 -48.63
N GLU A 1161 -17.14 8.77 -48.94
CA GLU A 1161 -17.55 7.79 -47.96
C GLU A 1161 -16.35 6.91 -47.58
N HIS A 1162 -16.15 6.69 -46.28
CA HIS A 1162 -15.03 5.92 -45.75
C HIS A 1162 -15.49 5.03 -44.59
N ILE A 1163 -14.69 4.01 -44.27
CA ILE A 1163 -14.86 3.19 -43.06
C ILE A 1163 -13.69 3.46 -42.13
N LEU A 1164 -14.00 4.09 -41.00
CA LEU A 1164 -13.07 4.23 -39.88
C LEU A 1164 -13.19 3.02 -38.97
N SER A 1165 -12.06 2.37 -38.66
CA SER A 1165 -12.01 1.17 -37.84
C SER A 1165 -11.07 1.33 -36.65
N VAL A 1166 -11.48 0.80 -35.50
CA VAL A 1166 -10.69 0.74 -34.26
C VAL A 1166 -10.58 -0.70 -33.83
N PHE A 1167 -9.36 -1.22 -33.76
CA PHE A 1167 -9.06 -2.61 -33.41
C PHE A 1167 -8.38 -2.70 -32.05
N GLY A 1168 -8.74 -3.70 -31.26
CA GLY A 1168 -8.08 -3.97 -29.98
C GLY A 1168 -6.67 -4.52 -30.19
N LYS A 1169 -5.65 -3.85 -29.66
CA LYS A 1169 -4.29 -4.42 -29.60
C LYS A 1169 -4.03 -5.06 -28.25
N LYS A 1170 -4.47 -4.41 -27.17
CA LYS A 1170 -4.47 -4.90 -25.80
C LYS A 1170 -5.89 -4.91 -25.25
N SER A 1171 -6.30 -5.97 -24.56
CA SER A 1171 -7.61 -6.03 -23.88
C SER A 1171 -7.73 -4.99 -22.77
N CYS A 1172 -8.95 -4.76 -22.28
CA CYS A 1172 -9.28 -3.87 -21.18
C CYS A 1172 -9.01 -2.36 -21.38
N LEU A 1173 -8.47 -1.94 -22.54
CA LEU A 1173 -8.57 -0.55 -22.97
C LEU A 1173 -10.05 -0.17 -23.11
N ARG A 1174 -10.44 0.96 -22.51
CA ARG A 1174 -11.80 1.49 -22.59
C ARG A 1174 -11.84 2.72 -23.49
N ILE A 1175 -12.77 2.75 -24.43
CA ILE A 1175 -12.96 3.86 -25.37
C ILE A 1175 -14.43 4.31 -25.28
N ASP A 1176 -14.64 5.56 -24.90
CA ASP A 1176 -15.98 6.18 -24.79
C ASP A 1176 -16.33 6.91 -26.09
N ARG A 1177 -15.47 7.83 -26.52
CA ARG A 1177 -15.75 8.73 -27.65
C ARG A 1177 -14.61 8.79 -28.64
N ILE A 1178 -14.95 9.02 -29.91
CA ILE A 1178 -14.02 9.21 -31.03
C ILE A 1178 -14.30 10.57 -31.65
N TYR A 1179 -13.29 11.43 -31.73
CA TYR A 1179 -13.41 12.79 -32.27
C TYR A 1179 -12.39 13.02 -33.38
N VAL A 1180 -12.86 13.22 -34.62
CA VAL A 1180 -12.01 13.44 -35.79
C VAL A 1180 -12.18 14.88 -36.25
N THR A 1181 -11.08 15.65 -36.33
CA THR A 1181 -11.16 17.08 -36.67
C THR A 1181 -10.02 17.53 -37.57
N ASN A 1182 -10.28 18.43 -38.51
CA ASN A 1182 -9.24 19.11 -39.30
C ASN A 1182 -8.80 20.45 -38.68
N LYS A 1183 -9.30 20.76 -37.48
CA LYS A 1183 -8.96 21.95 -36.71
C LYS A 1183 -7.87 21.63 -35.69
N ARG A 1184 -7.26 22.68 -35.13
CA ARG A 1184 -6.24 22.58 -34.06
C ARG A 1184 -6.83 22.63 -32.64
N GLU A 1185 -8.15 22.59 -32.49
CA GLU A 1185 -8.80 22.66 -31.18
C GLU A 1185 -8.81 21.31 -30.46
N TRP A 1186 -8.72 21.33 -29.13
CA TRP A 1186 -8.95 20.13 -28.32
C TRP A 1186 -10.42 19.69 -28.37
N PRO A 1187 -10.70 18.39 -28.25
CA PRO A 1187 -12.06 17.89 -28.07
C PRO A 1187 -12.78 18.60 -26.91
N PRO A 1188 -14.11 18.79 -27.01
CA PRO A 1188 -14.90 19.39 -25.94
C PRO A 1188 -14.95 18.51 -24.69
N VAL A 1189 -15.21 19.14 -23.54
CA VAL A 1189 -15.60 18.46 -22.29
C VAL A 1189 -17.02 17.92 -22.41
N ASP A 1190 -17.46 17.08 -21.46
CA ASP A 1190 -18.68 16.28 -21.63
C ASP A 1190 -19.94 17.13 -21.89
N ALA A 1191 -20.15 18.20 -21.13
CA ALA A 1191 -21.30 19.10 -21.26
C ALA A 1191 -21.41 19.79 -22.63
N ASP A 1192 -20.29 19.91 -23.36
CA ASP A 1192 -20.22 20.56 -24.67
C ASP A 1192 -20.15 19.53 -25.82
N TRP A 1193 -20.19 18.22 -25.50
CA TRP A 1193 -20.18 17.16 -26.49
C TRP A 1193 -21.46 17.17 -27.32
N GLN A 1194 -21.30 17.08 -28.65
CA GLN A 1194 -22.40 17.05 -29.60
C GLN A 1194 -22.14 15.94 -30.63
N PRO A 1195 -22.79 14.78 -30.52
CA PRO A 1195 -22.63 13.69 -31.46
C PRO A 1195 -22.96 14.12 -32.90
N THR A 1196 -22.18 13.65 -33.86
CA THR A 1196 -22.40 13.94 -35.27
C THR A 1196 -23.76 13.46 -35.74
N LYS A 1197 -24.45 14.30 -36.50
CA LYS A 1197 -25.71 13.95 -37.15
C LYS A 1197 -25.53 12.75 -38.08
N ARG A 1198 -26.45 11.80 -37.95
CA ARG A 1198 -26.54 10.62 -38.80
C ARG A 1198 -27.50 10.86 -39.97
N ILE A 1199 -27.13 10.43 -41.18
CA ILE A 1199 -27.93 10.60 -42.43
C ILE A 1199 -28.09 9.28 -43.18
#